data_AF-A0A2E5EM10-F1
#
_entry.id   AF-A0A2E5EM10-F1
#
_cell.length_a   1.000
_cell.length_b   1.000
_cell.length_c   1.000
_cell.angle_alpha   90.00
_cell.angle_beta   90.00
_cell.angle_gamma   90.00
#
_symmetry.space_group_name_H-M   'P 1'
#
loop_
_entity.id
_entity.type
_entity.pdbx_description
1 polymer ?
#
loop_
_entity_poly.entity_id
_entity_poly.type
_entity_poly.pdbx_seq_one_letter_code
_entity_poly.pdbx_strand_id
1 'polypeptide(L)'
;MSRIGPVSIPAVIPMKKALNAIVLSAFLLAVTSIGAAEHRPNIVFVLADDLGWADLGCYGDTFNETPNLDRMAREGMRFTQAYAAAPVCSPYRAAFLTGFHPARLGIMDYLRPNSANRLPTELTTLSEQLQNHGYTTGMIGKWHLTGYAFHEAEFETRPADHGFDWNIGSEVKSVGNGANTWPYVFRTQPIRWIDIPAQRLGEEENLTDRLNLEAVEFIERNKQKPFFLYLAHYAPHTILNGRPDLVEKYRKKHKPGKSGRANCYICEDAGLGKGDPLNHWAIDHNPHLAAMLEGIDDGIGKIRAKLTELDLLENTIFIFTSDNGGESNITSNAPLRGGKSELYEGGIRVPLIVQWPAKIKAGRVNKQATMNTDFHPTLLEAAGVAGTQQRDGVSILPQWTGSRQSNARTLYWHYPLDRPHFLGGFSGGAIRDGDWKLIERFEEGKIELYSLAKDPSEESDLSEQQPAKVRELKTKLLQWREQISARTPSAPLLCEPRQLYFADHFSGQASERLWYNGDWTAERGILQRVDSGTENTRIFLRKPSYKDVLIRFDFQLQQSRDIRLVTGSHGHYNAVVHIRPDHFYIQTAKDQSGPYFSYRHGECAYEFQPDRWYTMTVEFIGNQMIAHVDREHLAHATHPILDKERTYFAFQVDDQPAAFDNIQILNAGKHRAQSANVAHVKSIAGKYPVEKSPEDEYQIRRVNAHEWLYQRHPEYRALVQKVDELDALKKKQFPAAFSSNKDRKKKIQTLRRKYHQEDPNFKQLLQATHRASRALDAYLIGQSPEIDNYPNSRKKAALERLRRQHQDNKAYRDLEAARQAAQQKLESAYPRLFVSDEALNQSRKEQQRKLKDNPDYKKLQAQRAESHRAREAYLFANDNRLAELKKLIDEK
;
A
#
# COMPACT_ATOMS: atom_id res chain seq x y z
N MET A 1 -57.22 72.37 10.21
CA MET A 1 -57.41 73.27 11.38
C MET A 1 -58.64 72.80 12.16
N SER A 2 -58.54 72.75 13.50
CA SER A 2 -59.64 72.55 14.48
C SER A 2 -60.22 71.11 14.53
N ARG A 3 -60.61 70.47 15.66
CA ARG A 3 -60.87 70.85 17.07
C ARG A 3 -60.99 69.57 17.95
N ILE A 4 -60.39 69.59 19.14
CA ILE A 4 -60.86 69.25 20.51
C ILE A 4 -61.91 68.12 20.76
N GLY A 5 -61.49 67.08 21.52
CA GLY A 5 -62.15 66.34 22.66
C GLY A 5 -63.45 65.52 22.45
N PRO A 6 -64.01 64.79 23.47
CA PRO A 6 -63.44 63.99 24.59
C PRO A 6 -64.12 62.59 24.81
N VAL A 7 -63.54 61.76 25.72
CA VAL A 7 -64.13 60.77 26.69
C VAL A 7 -65.32 59.85 26.31
N SER A 8 -65.21 58.52 26.53
CA SER A 8 -66.03 57.70 27.49
C SER A 8 -65.94 56.17 27.27
N ILE A 9 -66.02 55.43 28.38
CA ILE A 9 -65.99 53.96 28.55
C ILE A 9 -67.43 53.41 28.61
N PRO A 10 -67.68 52.20 28.10
CA PRO A 10 -68.39 51.17 28.85
C PRO A 10 -67.65 49.82 28.67
N ALA A 11 -67.69 48.77 29.50
CA ALA A 11 -68.37 48.36 30.71
C ALA A 11 -67.83 46.92 30.94
N VAL A 12 -67.52 46.55 32.18
CA VAL A 12 -67.04 45.20 32.53
C VAL A 12 -68.23 44.29 32.81
N ILE A 13 -68.28 43.10 32.19
CA ILE A 13 -69.03 41.94 32.70
C ILE A 13 -68.06 40.73 32.76
N PRO A 14 -68.01 39.97 33.87
CA PRO A 14 -66.95 39.00 34.14
C PRO A 14 -67.35 37.60 33.69
N MET A 15 -66.46 36.87 33.00
CA MET A 15 -66.59 35.43 32.82
C MET A 15 -65.30 34.69 33.16
N LYS A 16 -65.02 34.64 34.47
CA LYS A 16 -64.22 33.58 35.10
C LYS A 16 -64.97 32.25 34.93
N LYS A 17 -64.92 31.63 33.75
CA LYS A 17 -65.27 30.23 33.50
C LYS A 17 -64.88 29.72 32.10
N ALA A 18 -64.07 30.47 31.33
CA ALA A 18 -63.55 30.04 30.03
C ALA A 18 -62.03 29.76 30.02
N LEU A 19 -61.31 30.02 31.12
CA LEU A 19 -59.85 29.85 31.14
C LEU A 19 -59.39 28.45 31.56
N ASN A 20 -60.21 27.68 32.29
CA ASN A 20 -59.82 26.33 32.73
C ASN A 20 -60.08 25.24 31.69
N ALA A 21 -60.88 25.50 30.64
CA ALA A 21 -61.11 24.54 29.55
C ALA A 21 -60.09 24.66 28.41
N ILE A 22 -59.50 25.85 28.21
CA ILE A 22 -58.50 26.09 27.16
C ILE A 22 -57.10 25.68 27.64
N VAL A 23 -56.79 25.82 28.94
CA VAL A 23 -55.50 25.36 29.50
C VAL A 23 -55.46 23.83 29.63
N LEU A 24 -56.59 23.15 29.89
CA LEU A 24 -56.61 21.68 29.96
C LEU A 24 -56.54 21.03 28.56
N SER A 25 -57.13 21.64 27.53
CA SER A 25 -56.99 21.17 26.14
C SER A 25 -55.60 21.48 25.56
N ALA A 26 -54.96 22.58 25.96
CA ALA A 26 -53.57 22.87 25.58
C ALA A 26 -52.56 21.96 26.29
N PHE A 27 -52.85 21.49 27.51
CA PHE A 27 -52.00 20.52 28.21
C PHE A 27 -52.19 19.08 27.70
N LEU A 28 -53.38 18.71 27.22
CA LEU A 28 -53.61 17.40 26.57
C LEU A 28 -53.10 17.34 25.11
N LEU A 29 -52.98 18.47 24.42
CA LEU A 29 -52.32 18.55 23.10
C LEU A 29 -50.79 18.72 23.16
N ALA A 30 -50.24 19.10 24.33
CA ALA A 30 -48.79 19.15 24.56
C ALA A 30 -48.16 17.80 24.98
N VAL A 31 -48.98 16.80 25.34
CA VAL A 31 -48.50 15.45 25.75
C VAL A 31 -48.59 14.42 24.61
N THR A 32 -49.17 14.76 23.46
CA THR A 32 -49.26 13.85 22.29
C THR A 32 -48.23 14.14 21.17
N SER A 33 -47.26 15.02 21.42
CA SER A 33 -46.05 15.16 20.60
C SER A 33 -44.80 14.64 21.31
N ILE A 34 -44.92 13.52 22.02
CA ILE A 34 -43.83 12.54 22.01
C ILE A 34 -43.87 11.93 20.61
N GLY A 35 -43.37 12.70 19.63
CA GLY A 35 -43.09 12.15 18.31
C GLY A 35 -42.25 10.92 18.54
N ALA A 36 -42.65 9.81 17.93
CA ALA A 36 -41.87 8.59 17.89
C ALA A 36 -40.45 8.98 17.46
N ALA A 37 -39.55 9.10 18.43
CA ALA A 37 -38.13 9.07 18.17
C ALA A 37 -37.94 7.73 17.49
N GLU A 38 -37.68 7.75 16.18
CA GLU A 38 -37.43 6.55 15.41
C GLU A 38 -36.28 5.82 16.12
N HIS A 39 -36.61 4.75 16.86
CA HIS A 39 -35.64 4.08 17.71
C HIS A 39 -34.61 3.46 16.78
N ARG A 40 -33.45 4.10 16.65
CA ARG A 40 -32.33 3.61 15.85
C ARG A 40 -32.07 2.14 16.20
N PRO A 41 -31.96 1.24 15.21
CA PRO A 41 -31.82 -0.17 15.49
C PRO A 41 -30.48 -0.47 16.16
N ASN A 42 -30.42 -1.49 17.01
CA ASN A 42 -29.14 -2.09 17.36
C ASN A 42 -28.59 -2.84 16.14
N ILE A 43 -27.27 -3.00 16.07
CA ILE A 43 -26.60 -3.76 15.02
C ILE A 43 -25.72 -4.82 15.70
N VAL A 44 -26.00 -6.09 15.42
CA VAL A 44 -25.15 -7.22 15.81
C VAL A 44 -24.64 -7.86 14.52
N PHE A 45 -23.34 -7.72 14.29
CA PHE A 45 -22.65 -8.28 13.13
C PHE A 45 -21.72 -9.40 13.59
N VAL A 46 -22.08 -10.64 13.27
CA VAL A 46 -21.28 -11.83 13.58
C VAL A 46 -20.55 -12.29 12.33
N LEU A 47 -19.23 -12.41 12.43
CA LEU A 47 -18.35 -12.82 11.36
C LEU A 47 -17.60 -14.10 11.76
N ALA A 48 -17.86 -15.19 11.04
CA ALA A 48 -17.01 -16.38 11.04
C ALA A 48 -15.76 -16.14 10.18
N ASP A 49 -14.70 -16.92 10.42
CA ASP A 49 -13.40 -16.78 9.76
C ASP A 49 -13.07 -18.05 8.97
N ASP A 50 -12.98 -17.95 7.65
CA ASP A 50 -12.81 -19.10 6.72
C ASP A 50 -13.97 -20.10 6.67
N LEU A 51 -15.21 -19.65 6.86
CA LEU A 51 -16.40 -20.51 6.73
C LEU A 51 -16.82 -20.66 5.26
N GLY A 52 -16.91 -21.90 4.77
CA GLY A 52 -17.37 -22.23 3.43
C GLY A 52 -18.85 -21.93 3.21
N TRP A 53 -19.22 -21.66 1.95
CA TRP A 53 -20.60 -21.33 1.56
C TRP A 53 -21.61 -22.43 1.90
N ALA A 54 -21.18 -23.70 1.80
CA ALA A 54 -22.04 -24.87 1.95
C ALA A 54 -22.02 -25.48 3.36
N ASP A 55 -21.22 -24.96 4.30
CA ASP A 55 -20.92 -25.61 5.59
C ASP A 55 -22.06 -25.56 6.63
N LEU A 56 -23.18 -24.89 6.32
CA LEU A 56 -24.30 -24.68 7.24
C LEU A 56 -25.53 -25.49 6.82
N GLY A 57 -26.32 -25.94 7.80
CA GLY A 57 -27.55 -26.69 7.56
C GLY A 57 -28.51 -25.95 6.62
N CYS A 58 -28.71 -24.66 6.86
CA CYS A 58 -29.56 -23.83 6.01
C CYS A 58 -29.01 -23.62 4.60
N TYR A 59 -27.75 -23.95 4.32
CA TYR A 59 -27.15 -23.95 2.98
C TYR A 59 -27.02 -25.35 2.35
N GLY A 60 -27.45 -26.40 3.05
CA GLY A 60 -27.54 -27.77 2.52
C GLY A 60 -26.60 -28.76 3.19
N ASP A 61 -25.79 -28.34 4.17
CA ASP A 61 -24.99 -29.27 4.96
C ASP A 61 -25.89 -30.24 5.75
N THR A 62 -25.46 -31.49 5.89
CA THR A 62 -26.20 -32.52 6.65
C THR A 62 -25.39 -33.12 7.80
N PHE A 63 -24.10 -32.78 7.88
CA PHE A 63 -23.17 -33.25 8.89
C PHE A 63 -23.00 -32.23 10.02
N ASN A 64 -22.65 -30.99 9.69
CA ASN A 64 -22.53 -29.87 10.63
C ASN A 64 -23.92 -29.49 11.14
N GLU A 65 -24.10 -29.38 12.46
CA GLU A 65 -25.40 -29.02 13.05
C GLU A 65 -25.40 -27.56 13.47
N THR A 66 -26.22 -26.75 12.79
CA THR A 66 -26.34 -25.30 13.03
C THR A 66 -27.80 -24.86 13.24
N PRO A 67 -28.53 -25.43 14.22
CA PRO A 67 -29.96 -25.20 14.37
C PRO A 67 -30.36 -23.75 14.66
N ASN A 68 -29.50 -22.95 15.30
CA ASN A 68 -29.80 -21.54 15.60
C ASN A 68 -29.63 -20.66 14.36
N LEU A 69 -28.61 -20.89 13.53
CA LEU A 69 -28.45 -20.27 12.23
C LEU A 69 -29.57 -20.69 11.27
N ASP A 70 -29.99 -21.96 11.30
CA ASP A 70 -31.13 -22.45 10.53
C ASP A 70 -32.44 -21.75 10.94
N ARG A 71 -32.61 -21.53 12.25
CA ARG A 71 -33.72 -20.74 12.77
C ARG A 71 -33.62 -19.28 12.33
N MET A 72 -32.45 -18.66 12.43
CA MET A 72 -32.22 -17.26 12.00
C MET A 72 -32.52 -17.08 10.51
N ALA A 73 -32.15 -18.05 9.66
CA ALA A 73 -32.46 -18.05 8.24
C ALA A 73 -33.97 -18.21 7.97
N ARG A 74 -34.66 -19.08 8.72
CA ARG A 74 -36.13 -19.25 8.60
C ARG A 74 -36.91 -18.04 9.11
N GLU A 75 -36.44 -17.38 10.14
CA GLU A 75 -37.11 -16.22 10.75
C GLU A 75 -36.66 -14.89 10.12
N GLY A 76 -35.61 -14.89 9.30
CA GLY A 76 -35.06 -13.71 8.64
C GLY A 76 -34.97 -13.89 7.12
N MET A 77 -33.84 -13.44 6.55
CA MET A 77 -33.52 -13.49 5.14
C MET A 77 -32.16 -14.16 4.93
N ARG A 78 -32.12 -15.17 4.06
CA ARG A 78 -30.89 -15.85 3.63
C ARG A 78 -30.49 -15.43 2.22
N PHE A 79 -29.21 -15.14 2.00
CA PHE A 79 -28.68 -14.74 0.70
C PHE A 79 -27.97 -15.90 0.02
N THR A 80 -28.32 -16.20 -1.23
CA THR A 80 -27.64 -17.27 -1.98
C THR A 80 -26.47 -16.75 -2.81
N GLN A 81 -26.31 -15.44 -2.98
CA GLN A 81 -25.27 -14.80 -3.80
C GLN A 81 -24.55 -13.66 -3.04
N ALA A 82 -24.08 -13.95 -1.84
CA ALA A 82 -23.22 -13.04 -1.08
C ALA A 82 -21.75 -13.33 -1.36
N TYR A 83 -20.97 -12.27 -1.57
CA TYR A 83 -19.57 -12.35 -1.95
C TYR A 83 -18.66 -11.55 -1.01
N ALA A 84 -17.51 -12.12 -0.69
CA ALA A 84 -16.36 -11.42 -0.17
C ALA A 84 -15.67 -10.63 -1.28
N ALA A 85 -15.25 -9.39 -0.99
CA ALA A 85 -14.51 -8.52 -1.92
C ALA A 85 -13.08 -9.03 -2.22
N ALA A 86 -12.60 -10.01 -1.46
CA ALA A 86 -11.34 -10.71 -1.69
C ALA A 86 -11.46 -12.15 -1.14
N PRO A 87 -10.63 -13.09 -1.63
CA PRO A 87 -10.67 -14.47 -1.16
C PRO A 87 -9.88 -14.71 0.14
N VAL A 88 -9.58 -13.66 0.91
CA VAL A 88 -8.81 -13.71 2.17
C VAL A 88 -9.27 -12.64 3.17
N CYS A 89 -8.89 -12.81 4.43
CA CYS A 89 -9.47 -12.16 5.61
C CYS A 89 -9.24 -10.63 5.75
N SER A 90 -8.00 -10.14 5.78
CA SER A 90 -7.73 -8.70 6.04
C SER A 90 -8.40 -7.75 5.02
N PRO A 91 -8.35 -8.02 3.70
CA PRO A 91 -9.04 -7.19 2.71
C PRO A 91 -10.57 -7.13 2.91
N TYR A 92 -11.22 -8.25 3.27
CA TYR A 92 -12.64 -8.26 3.59
C TYR A 92 -12.96 -7.34 4.76
N ARG A 93 -12.19 -7.47 5.85
CA ARG A 93 -12.42 -6.72 7.10
C ARG A 93 -12.24 -5.22 6.89
N ALA A 94 -11.23 -4.84 6.11
CA ALA A 94 -10.98 -3.45 5.74
C ALA A 94 -12.13 -2.89 4.88
N ALA A 95 -12.59 -3.68 3.90
CA ALA A 95 -13.67 -3.30 3.00
C ALA A 95 -15.03 -3.18 3.72
N PHE A 96 -15.30 -4.06 4.69
CA PHE A 96 -16.48 -3.99 5.54
C PHE A 96 -16.50 -2.71 6.37
N LEU A 97 -15.40 -2.41 7.06
CA LEU A 97 -15.33 -1.25 7.95
C LEU A 97 -15.28 0.09 7.21
N THR A 98 -14.86 0.13 5.95
CA THR A 98 -14.70 1.40 5.22
C THR A 98 -15.67 1.58 4.06
N GLY A 99 -16.31 0.52 3.58
CA GLY A 99 -17.11 0.55 2.35
C GLY A 99 -16.28 0.74 1.08
N PHE A 100 -14.95 0.79 1.17
CA PHE A 100 -14.06 0.87 0.01
C PHE A 100 -13.65 -0.53 -0.45
N HIS A 101 -13.47 -0.69 -1.74
CA HIS A 101 -12.98 -1.93 -2.32
C HIS A 101 -11.50 -2.14 -1.93
N PRO A 102 -11.05 -3.38 -1.64
CA PRO A 102 -9.66 -3.66 -1.28
C PRO A 102 -8.60 -3.03 -2.19
N ALA A 103 -8.83 -3.07 -3.50
CA ALA A 103 -7.97 -2.46 -4.52
C ALA A 103 -7.78 -0.94 -4.39
N ARG A 104 -8.76 -0.23 -3.81
CA ARG A 104 -8.61 1.20 -3.48
C ARG A 104 -7.82 1.39 -2.18
N LEU A 105 -8.00 0.49 -1.22
CA LEU A 105 -7.35 0.52 0.09
C LEU A 105 -5.87 0.10 0.03
N GLY A 106 -5.45 -0.66 -0.99
CA GLY A 106 -4.10 -1.23 -1.07
C GLY A 106 -3.86 -2.40 -0.10
N ILE A 107 -4.91 -2.90 0.57
CA ILE A 107 -4.86 -4.10 1.42
C ILE A 107 -5.38 -5.26 0.57
N MET A 108 -4.47 -5.92 -0.14
CA MET A 108 -4.82 -6.92 -1.19
C MET A 108 -4.68 -8.37 -0.74
N ASP A 109 -3.84 -8.64 0.26
CA ASP A 109 -3.64 -9.97 0.85
C ASP A 109 -3.79 -9.86 2.38
N TYR A 110 -3.82 -10.99 3.08
CA TYR A 110 -3.80 -10.99 4.54
C TYR A 110 -2.54 -10.32 5.09
N LEU A 111 -2.69 -9.44 6.08
CA LEU A 111 -1.56 -8.74 6.67
C LEU A 111 -0.72 -9.74 7.49
N ARG A 112 0.59 -9.78 7.23
CA ARG A 112 1.54 -10.62 7.98
C ARG A 112 1.83 -10.00 9.35
N PRO A 113 2.31 -10.78 10.33
CA PRO A 113 2.59 -10.24 11.66
C PRO A 113 3.60 -9.08 11.66
N ASN A 114 4.58 -9.10 10.75
CA ASN A 114 5.57 -8.03 10.54
C ASN A 114 5.18 -7.06 9.40
N SER A 115 3.91 -7.00 9.03
CA SER A 115 3.43 -6.11 7.96
C SER A 115 3.66 -4.66 8.35
N ALA A 116 4.26 -3.88 7.43
CA ALA A 116 4.31 -2.43 7.54
C ALA A 116 3.02 -1.76 7.02
N ASN A 117 2.11 -2.51 6.38
CA ASN A 117 0.78 -2.04 6.01
C ASN A 117 -0.24 -2.33 7.14
N ARG A 118 -1.28 -1.48 7.23
CA ARG A 118 -2.36 -1.50 8.24
C ARG A 118 -3.64 -0.86 7.67
N LEU A 119 -4.78 -1.02 8.34
CA LEU A 119 -5.92 -0.13 8.10
C LEU A 119 -5.52 1.30 8.52
N PRO A 120 -5.51 2.27 7.60
CA PRO A 120 -5.11 3.64 7.92
C PRO A 120 -6.15 4.32 8.83
N THR A 121 -5.68 5.04 9.85
CA THR A 121 -6.51 5.81 10.80
C THR A 121 -7.09 7.09 10.20
N GLU A 122 -6.63 7.47 9.01
CA GLU A 122 -7.13 8.60 8.24
C GLU A 122 -8.47 8.28 7.54
N LEU A 123 -8.79 6.99 7.39
CA LEU A 123 -10.05 6.54 6.82
C LEU A 123 -11.12 6.44 7.90
N THR A 124 -12.19 7.21 7.75
CA THR A 124 -13.35 7.08 8.64
C THR A 124 -14.06 5.75 8.40
N THR A 125 -14.13 4.94 9.45
CA THR A 125 -14.78 3.64 9.48
C THR A 125 -16.27 3.72 9.81
N LEU A 126 -16.98 2.60 9.65
CA LEU A 126 -18.39 2.41 10.01
C LEU A 126 -18.59 2.62 11.52
N SER A 127 -17.70 2.06 12.34
CA SER A 127 -17.73 2.19 13.80
C SER A 127 -17.57 3.64 14.23
N GLU A 128 -16.59 4.38 13.70
CA GLU A 128 -16.43 5.82 13.99
C GLU A 128 -17.68 6.62 13.58
N GLN A 129 -18.26 6.33 12.43
CA GLN A 129 -19.50 7.01 11.99
C GLN A 129 -20.66 6.72 12.94
N LEU A 130 -20.87 5.48 13.34
CA LEU A 130 -21.93 5.11 14.28
C LEU A 130 -21.70 5.70 15.67
N GLN A 131 -20.46 5.63 16.18
CA GLN A 131 -20.05 6.19 17.46
C GLN A 131 -20.30 7.71 17.50
N ASN A 132 -19.90 8.44 16.46
CA ASN A 132 -20.15 9.87 16.31
C ASN A 132 -21.65 10.22 16.25
N HIS A 133 -22.51 9.23 15.98
CA HIS A 133 -23.97 9.37 16.00
C HIS A 133 -24.61 8.68 17.21
N GLY A 134 -23.86 8.49 18.31
CA GLY A 134 -24.41 8.10 19.60
C GLY A 134 -24.64 6.60 19.80
N TYR A 135 -24.12 5.75 18.91
CA TYR A 135 -24.04 4.32 19.17
C TYR A 135 -22.92 4.03 20.17
N THR A 136 -23.13 3.03 21.04
CA THR A 136 -22.00 2.38 21.72
C THR A 136 -21.42 1.30 20.81
N THR A 137 -20.11 1.29 20.62
CA THR A 137 -19.45 0.39 19.66
C THR A 137 -18.59 -0.66 20.37
N GLY A 138 -18.79 -1.93 20.02
CA GLY A 138 -18.08 -3.06 20.60
C GLY A 138 -17.42 -3.92 19.52
N MET A 139 -16.16 -4.30 19.74
CA MET A 139 -15.44 -5.27 18.94
C MET A 139 -14.99 -6.42 19.83
N ILE A 140 -15.30 -7.65 19.41
CA ILE A 140 -14.98 -8.86 20.16
C ILE A 140 -14.34 -9.86 19.20
N GLY A 141 -13.09 -10.26 19.47
CA GLY A 141 -12.37 -11.31 18.74
C GLY A 141 -11.38 -10.79 17.70
N LYS A 142 -11.34 -11.39 16.50
CA LYS A 142 -10.30 -11.21 15.47
C LYS A 142 -10.35 -9.83 14.80
N TRP A 143 -9.25 -9.07 14.90
CA TRP A 143 -9.07 -7.77 14.24
C TRP A 143 -8.40 -7.92 12.87
N HIS A 144 -7.17 -8.45 12.85
CA HIS A 144 -6.36 -8.74 11.66
C HIS A 144 -6.26 -7.62 10.60
N LEU A 145 -6.11 -6.37 11.05
CA LEU A 145 -5.98 -5.18 10.20
C LEU A 145 -4.68 -4.41 10.42
N THR A 146 -3.66 -5.07 10.96
CA THR A 146 -2.34 -4.47 11.18
C THR A 146 -1.22 -5.52 11.28
N GLY A 147 0.04 -5.10 11.15
CA GLY A 147 1.17 -5.79 11.77
C GLY A 147 1.25 -5.49 13.29
N TYR A 148 2.13 -6.19 14.00
CA TYR A 148 2.24 -6.11 15.46
C TYR A 148 3.62 -5.64 15.90
N ALA A 149 3.70 -4.75 16.89
CA ALA A 149 4.97 -4.22 17.39
C ALA A 149 5.91 -5.32 17.90
N PHE A 150 5.35 -6.43 18.43
CA PHE A 150 6.13 -7.60 18.82
C PHE A 150 6.97 -8.19 17.68
N HIS A 151 6.51 -8.08 16.44
CA HIS A 151 7.21 -8.55 15.24
C HIS A 151 7.91 -7.41 14.49
N GLU A 152 8.23 -6.32 15.19
CA GLU A 152 8.91 -5.15 14.64
C GLU A 152 8.14 -4.53 13.45
N ALA A 153 6.81 -4.67 13.43
CA ALA A 153 5.98 -3.96 12.48
C ALA A 153 6.14 -2.46 12.67
N GLU A 154 6.23 -1.73 11.57
CA GLU A 154 6.42 -0.28 11.58
C GLU A 154 5.21 0.46 12.20
N PHE A 155 4.02 -0.08 11.98
CA PHE A 155 2.76 0.47 12.49
C PHE A 155 1.91 -0.64 13.12
N GLU A 156 1.21 -0.28 14.20
CA GLU A 156 0.23 -1.12 14.86
C GLU A 156 -1.05 -0.32 15.13
N THR A 157 -2.19 -0.71 14.54
CA THR A 157 -3.51 -0.14 14.86
C THR A 157 -4.40 -1.12 15.61
N ARG A 158 -5.17 -0.57 16.56
CA ARG A 158 -6.12 -1.29 17.41
C ARG A 158 -7.56 -0.96 17.02
N PRO A 159 -8.54 -1.80 17.38
CA PRO A 159 -9.95 -1.47 17.23
C PRO A 159 -10.33 -0.10 17.83
N ALA A 160 -9.73 0.29 18.96
CA ALA A 160 -9.98 1.58 19.60
C ALA A 160 -9.61 2.79 18.71
N ASP A 161 -8.60 2.65 17.83
CA ASP A 161 -8.20 3.69 16.88
C ASP A 161 -9.22 3.87 15.74
N HIS A 162 -10.18 2.96 15.63
CA HIS A 162 -11.23 2.93 14.62
C HIS A 162 -12.63 2.99 15.26
N GLY A 163 -12.76 3.73 16.36
CA GLY A 163 -14.06 4.09 16.93
C GLY A 163 -14.81 2.94 17.62
N PHE A 164 -14.10 1.93 18.13
CA PHE A 164 -14.66 0.92 19.04
C PHE A 164 -14.44 1.30 20.51
N ASP A 165 -15.51 1.60 21.24
CA ASP A 165 -15.47 1.94 22.68
C ASP A 165 -15.03 0.75 23.54
N TRP A 166 -15.49 -0.44 23.18
CA TRP A 166 -15.21 -1.69 23.88
C TRP A 166 -14.49 -2.64 22.95
N ASN A 167 -13.29 -3.08 23.33
CA ASN A 167 -12.52 -4.09 22.62
C ASN A 167 -12.10 -5.21 23.59
N ILE A 168 -12.34 -6.48 23.22
CA ILE A 168 -11.85 -7.64 23.97
C ILE A 168 -11.51 -8.80 23.02
N GLY A 169 -10.44 -9.53 23.32
CA GLY A 169 -10.05 -10.71 22.53
C GLY A 169 -9.40 -10.42 21.18
N SER A 170 -9.07 -9.17 20.88
CA SER A 170 -8.25 -8.82 19.72
C SER A 170 -6.78 -9.16 19.93
N GLU A 171 -6.08 -9.36 18.82
CA GLU A 171 -4.69 -9.79 18.79
C GLU A 171 -3.76 -8.69 19.29
N VAL A 172 -2.82 -9.03 20.18
CA VAL A 172 -1.79 -8.12 20.71
C VAL A 172 -0.37 -8.47 20.25
N LYS A 173 -0.20 -9.65 19.66
CA LYS A 173 1.13 -10.18 19.28
C LYS A 173 1.18 -10.66 17.84
N SER A 174 0.20 -11.47 17.44
CA SER A 174 0.08 -12.02 16.10
C SER A 174 -1.36 -12.49 15.89
N VAL A 175 -1.73 -12.69 14.63
CA VAL A 175 -2.91 -13.50 14.30
C VAL A 175 -2.69 -14.88 14.90
N GLY A 176 -3.60 -15.32 15.76
CA GLY A 176 -3.54 -16.66 16.33
C GLY A 176 -3.63 -17.71 15.23
N ASN A 177 -3.04 -18.86 15.46
CA ASN A 177 -3.33 -20.04 14.66
C ASN A 177 -4.57 -20.75 15.21
N GLY A 178 -5.33 -21.47 14.35
CA GLY A 178 -6.62 -22.09 14.73
C GLY A 178 -6.54 -23.05 15.93
N ALA A 179 -5.33 -23.58 16.21
CA ALA A 179 -5.06 -24.46 17.35
C ALA A 179 -5.30 -23.80 18.73
N ASN A 180 -5.44 -22.47 18.81
CA ASN A 180 -5.68 -21.74 20.05
C ASN A 180 -7.16 -21.62 20.43
N THR A 181 -8.05 -22.35 19.76
CA THR A 181 -9.49 -22.32 20.07
C THR A 181 -9.86 -23.20 21.26
N TRP A 182 -9.30 -24.41 21.40
CA TRP A 182 -9.48 -25.25 22.59
C TRP A 182 -8.22 -26.03 23.01
N PRO A 183 -7.87 -26.10 24.31
CA PRO A 183 -8.21 -25.09 25.28
C PRO A 183 -7.49 -23.78 24.91
N TYR A 184 -8.16 -22.65 25.09
CA TYR A 184 -7.51 -21.35 25.08
C TYR A 184 -6.77 -21.16 26.41
N VAL A 185 -5.48 -21.49 26.40
CA VAL A 185 -4.58 -21.33 27.54
C VAL A 185 -3.58 -20.20 27.32
N PHE A 186 -3.30 -19.47 28.40
CA PHE A 186 -2.16 -18.57 28.46
C PHE A 186 -0.88 -19.41 28.43
N ARG A 187 -0.34 -19.68 27.23
CA ARG A 187 0.94 -20.37 27.10
C ARG A 187 2.02 -19.61 27.88
N THR A 188 3.07 -20.32 28.31
CA THR A 188 4.28 -19.80 28.98
C THR A 188 5.11 -18.81 28.14
N GLN A 189 4.53 -18.26 27.07
CA GLN A 189 5.15 -17.24 26.26
C GLN A 189 5.22 -15.93 27.04
N PRO A 190 6.29 -15.13 26.87
CA PRO A 190 6.48 -13.88 27.61
C PRO A 190 5.39 -12.83 27.35
N ILE A 191 4.58 -13.00 26.30
CA ILE A 191 3.47 -12.11 25.92
C ILE A 191 2.31 -12.96 25.39
N ARG A 192 1.08 -12.65 25.84
CA ARG A 192 -0.18 -13.23 25.36
C ARG A 192 -0.41 -12.87 23.89
N TRP A 193 -1.11 -13.70 23.12
CA TRP A 193 -1.37 -13.38 21.70
C TRP A 193 -2.65 -12.60 21.46
N ILE A 194 -3.63 -12.67 22.39
CA ILE A 194 -4.83 -11.82 22.44
C ILE A 194 -4.98 -11.10 23.78
N ASP A 195 -5.77 -10.03 23.77
CA ASP A 195 -6.17 -9.27 24.94
C ASP A 195 -7.38 -9.90 25.66
N ILE A 196 -7.12 -11.03 26.33
CA ILE A 196 -8.05 -11.61 27.31
C ILE A 196 -7.33 -11.65 28.67
N PRO A 197 -7.87 -11.02 29.73
CA PRO A 197 -7.15 -10.83 30.98
C PRO A 197 -7.06 -12.09 31.86
N ALA A 198 -8.07 -12.96 31.83
CA ALA A 198 -8.16 -14.17 32.62
C ALA A 198 -9.13 -15.18 31.98
N GLN A 199 -8.98 -16.47 32.27
CA GLN A 199 -9.95 -17.51 31.93
C GLN A 199 -11.19 -17.34 32.85
N ARG A 200 -12.39 -17.33 32.29
CA ARG A 200 -13.67 -17.20 33.01
C ARG A 200 -14.51 -18.47 32.97
N LEU A 201 -14.25 -19.34 32.00
CA LEU A 201 -14.96 -20.61 31.77
C LEU A 201 -14.17 -21.85 32.26
N GLY A 202 -13.12 -21.64 33.06
CA GLY A 202 -12.26 -22.71 33.60
C GLY A 202 -10.97 -22.92 32.83
N GLU A 203 -10.17 -23.90 33.25
CA GLU A 203 -8.82 -24.16 32.71
C GLU A 203 -8.86 -24.62 31.23
N GLU A 204 -9.93 -25.30 30.84
CA GLU A 204 -10.18 -25.78 29.47
C GLU A 204 -11.11 -24.86 28.66
N GLU A 205 -11.12 -23.55 28.98
CA GLU A 205 -11.94 -22.54 28.29
C GLU A 205 -11.78 -22.61 26.76
N ASN A 206 -12.89 -22.72 26.03
CA ASN A 206 -12.91 -22.60 24.57
C ASN A 206 -13.02 -21.10 24.18
N LEU A 207 -12.20 -20.65 23.24
CA LEU A 207 -12.18 -19.25 22.81
C LEU A 207 -13.51 -18.79 22.21
N THR A 208 -14.15 -19.61 21.36
CA THR A 208 -15.45 -19.28 20.75
C THR A 208 -16.52 -19.09 21.81
N ASP A 209 -16.60 -20.02 22.77
CA ASP A 209 -17.52 -19.92 23.91
C ASP A 209 -17.25 -18.66 24.75
N ARG A 210 -15.97 -18.29 24.93
CA ARG A 210 -15.58 -17.08 25.64
C ARG A 210 -16.02 -15.82 24.88
N LEU A 211 -15.78 -15.72 23.58
CA LEU A 211 -16.21 -14.57 22.78
C LEU A 211 -17.75 -14.43 22.77
N ASN A 212 -18.48 -15.55 22.74
CA ASN A 212 -19.94 -15.57 22.86
C ASN A 212 -20.42 -15.01 24.20
N LEU A 213 -19.76 -15.35 25.31
CA LEU A 213 -20.07 -14.81 26.63
C LEU A 213 -19.89 -13.27 26.66
N GLU A 214 -18.76 -12.79 26.16
CA GLU A 214 -18.48 -11.34 26.13
C GLU A 214 -19.49 -10.59 25.25
N ALA A 215 -19.97 -11.19 24.15
CA ALA A 215 -21.01 -10.61 23.30
C ALA A 215 -22.35 -10.45 24.03
N VAL A 216 -22.78 -11.47 24.78
CA VAL A 216 -24.01 -11.41 25.59
C VAL A 216 -23.90 -10.32 26.67
N GLU A 217 -22.74 -10.22 27.33
CA GLU A 217 -22.49 -9.18 28.33
C GLU A 217 -22.45 -7.77 27.75
N PHE A 218 -21.86 -7.61 26.56
CA PHE A 218 -21.88 -6.32 25.84
C PHE A 218 -23.32 -5.87 25.59
N ILE A 219 -24.18 -6.76 25.09
CA ILE A 219 -25.60 -6.45 24.83
C ILE A 219 -26.31 -6.06 26.14
N GLU A 220 -26.11 -6.84 27.20
CA GLU A 220 -26.77 -6.59 28.49
C GLU A 220 -26.38 -5.24 29.10
N ARG A 221 -25.10 -4.86 29.02
CA ARG A 221 -24.62 -3.58 29.56
C ARG A 221 -25.09 -2.37 28.74
N ASN A 222 -25.30 -2.55 27.44
CA ASN A 222 -25.60 -1.46 26.52
C ASN A 222 -27.08 -1.35 26.14
N LYS A 223 -27.97 -2.15 26.74
CA LYS A 223 -29.42 -2.22 26.43
C LYS A 223 -30.21 -0.90 26.46
N GLN A 224 -29.66 0.17 27.04
CA GLN A 224 -30.32 1.48 27.16
C GLN A 224 -29.97 2.46 26.03
N LYS A 225 -29.03 2.11 25.14
CA LYS A 225 -28.60 2.93 24.00
C LYS A 225 -28.50 2.06 22.75
N PRO A 226 -28.65 2.62 21.53
CA PRO A 226 -28.33 1.88 20.33
C PRO A 226 -26.86 1.45 20.37
N PHE A 227 -26.58 0.21 19.96
CA PHE A 227 -25.21 -0.30 19.93
C PHE A 227 -24.87 -0.98 18.61
N PHE A 228 -23.59 -0.98 18.28
CA PHE A 228 -23.00 -1.75 17.20
C PHE A 228 -22.00 -2.74 17.79
N LEU A 229 -22.36 -4.01 17.75
CA LEU A 229 -21.51 -5.12 18.15
C LEU A 229 -20.94 -5.80 16.91
N TYR A 230 -19.62 -5.75 16.75
CA TYR A 230 -18.87 -6.54 15.79
C TYR A 230 -18.21 -7.74 16.48
N LEU A 231 -18.86 -8.89 16.42
CA LEU A 231 -18.36 -10.16 16.94
C LEU A 231 -17.63 -10.91 15.82
N ALA A 232 -16.31 -10.83 15.81
CA ALA A 232 -15.46 -11.45 14.81
C ALA A 232 -14.80 -12.70 15.39
N HIS A 233 -15.36 -13.88 15.13
CA HIS A 233 -14.77 -15.12 15.61
C HIS A 233 -13.41 -15.39 14.94
N TYR A 234 -12.55 -16.11 15.66
CA TYR A 234 -11.39 -16.80 15.07
C TYR A 234 -11.77 -18.16 14.48
N ALA A 235 -12.93 -18.70 14.86
CA ALA A 235 -13.44 -19.95 14.30
C ALA A 235 -14.18 -19.69 12.97
N PRO A 236 -14.13 -20.63 12.01
CA PRO A 236 -13.38 -21.89 11.99
C PRO A 236 -11.94 -21.80 11.40
N HIS A 237 -11.20 -20.69 11.56
CA HIS A 237 -9.92 -20.49 10.87
C HIS A 237 -8.97 -21.69 10.96
N THR A 238 -8.27 -21.89 9.86
CA THR A 238 -7.44 -23.07 9.59
C THR A 238 -6.50 -23.46 10.74
N ILE A 239 -6.34 -24.78 10.89
CA ILE A 239 -5.84 -25.55 12.07
C ILE A 239 -6.95 -25.74 13.10
N LEU A 240 -7.94 -26.55 12.72
CA LEU A 240 -9.17 -26.74 13.49
C LEU A 240 -8.91 -27.45 14.81
N ASN A 241 -9.47 -26.95 15.90
CA ASN A 241 -9.34 -27.59 17.21
C ASN A 241 -10.60 -27.40 18.06
N GLY A 242 -11.67 -28.09 17.67
CA GLY A 242 -12.95 -28.07 18.39
C GLY A 242 -12.93 -28.71 19.78
N ARG A 243 -13.95 -28.39 20.59
CA ARG A 243 -14.15 -28.91 21.95
C ARG A 243 -14.32 -30.45 21.93
N PRO A 244 -13.65 -31.23 22.81
CA PRO A 244 -13.59 -32.69 22.70
C PRO A 244 -14.93 -33.41 22.75
N ASP A 245 -15.85 -32.94 23.58
CA ASP A 245 -17.21 -33.49 23.70
C ASP A 245 -17.98 -33.37 22.38
N LEU A 246 -17.88 -32.22 21.71
CA LEU A 246 -18.50 -31.99 20.41
C LEU A 246 -17.78 -32.78 19.30
N VAL A 247 -16.45 -32.82 19.32
CA VAL A 247 -15.67 -33.65 18.38
C VAL A 247 -16.11 -35.12 18.48
N GLU A 248 -16.29 -35.62 19.70
CA GLU A 248 -16.74 -37.00 19.93
C GLU A 248 -18.20 -37.22 19.50
N LYS A 249 -19.08 -36.23 19.68
CA LYS A 249 -20.45 -36.24 19.12
C LYS A 249 -20.41 -36.45 17.60
N TYR A 250 -19.59 -35.68 16.89
CA TYR A 250 -19.52 -35.76 15.42
C TYR A 250 -18.84 -37.02 14.89
N ARG A 251 -17.85 -37.56 15.62
CA ARG A 251 -17.26 -38.86 15.30
C ARG A 251 -18.28 -40.00 15.41
N LYS A 252 -19.17 -39.94 16.40
CA LYS A 252 -20.27 -40.91 16.54
C LYS A 252 -21.31 -40.76 15.44
N LYS A 253 -21.51 -39.53 14.94
CA LYS A 253 -22.44 -39.25 13.83
C LYS A 253 -21.93 -39.80 12.50
N HIS A 254 -20.65 -39.57 12.17
CA HIS A 254 -20.05 -40.10 10.95
C HIS A 254 -18.54 -40.28 11.13
N LYS A 255 -17.98 -41.29 10.46
CA LYS A 255 -16.53 -41.49 10.44
C LYS A 255 -15.88 -40.31 9.70
N PRO A 256 -14.83 -39.66 10.26
CA PRO A 256 -14.13 -38.59 9.57
C PRO A 256 -13.58 -39.05 8.21
N GLY A 257 -13.58 -38.12 7.24
CA GLY A 257 -12.93 -38.33 5.96
C GLY A 257 -11.41 -38.46 6.06
N LYS A 258 -10.76 -38.66 4.91
CA LYS A 258 -9.29 -38.74 4.88
C LYS A 258 -8.69 -37.37 5.20
N SER A 259 -7.65 -37.36 6.04
CA SER A 259 -6.85 -36.16 6.31
C SER A 259 -5.98 -35.80 5.11
N GLY A 260 -5.89 -34.50 4.82
CA GLY A 260 -4.89 -33.97 3.88
C GLY A 260 -3.46 -33.91 4.45
N ARG A 261 -3.28 -34.13 5.76
CA ARG A 261 -1.98 -34.01 6.46
C ARG A 261 -1.77 -35.12 7.48
N ALA A 262 -0.51 -35.54 7.67
CA ALA A 262 -0.17 -36.64 8.58
C ALA A 262 0.41 -36.20 9.94
N ASN A 263 0.89 -34.95 10.06
CA ASN A 263 1.56 -34.44 11.26
C ASN A 263 0.92 -33.12 11.73
N CYS A 264 0.68 -32.99 13.04
CA CYS A 264 0.25 -31.73 13.67
C CYS A 264 1.39 -31.04 14.43
N TYR A 265 2.33 -30.44 13.70
CA TYR A 265 3.43 -29.66 14.31
C TYR A 265 2.92 -28.53 15.23
N ILE A 266 1.71 -28.04 14.99
CA ILE A 266 1.10 -26.95 15.77
C ILE A 266 0.46 -27.46 17.06
N CYS A 267 0.01 -28.71 17.09
CA CYS A 267 -0.43 -29.36 18.31
C CYS A 267 0.77 -29.56 19.24
N GLU A 268 1.94 -29.87 18.68
CA GLU A 268 3.20 -29.92 19.42
C GLU A 268 3.57 -28.53 19.97
N ASP A 269 3.52 -27.48 19.13
CA ASP A 269 3.73 -26.10 19.57
C ASP A 269 2.73 -25.67 20.66
N ALA A 270 1.50 -26.22 20.61
CA ALA A 270 0.42 -25.99 21.56
C ALA A 270 0.52 -26.79 22.85
N GLY A 271 1.51 -27.67 22.98
CA GLY A 271 1.60 -28.58 24.12
C GLY A 271 0.51 -29.65 24.15
N LEU A 272 -0.23 -29.84 23.05
CA LEU A 272 -1.28 -30.84 22.87
C LEU A 272 -0.72 -32.20 22.40
N GLY A 273 0.58 -32.43 22.61
CA GLY A 273 1.29 -33.60 22.11
C GLY A 273 1.22 -33.70 20.58
N LYS A 274 1.00 -34.90 20.04
CA LYS A 274 0.89 -35.12 18.60
C LYS A 274 -0.44 -34.65 17.99
N GLY A 275 -1.37 -34.13 18.81
CA GLY A 275 -2.72 -33.76 18.41
C GLY A 275 -3.60 -34.94 17.98
N ASP A 276 -4.68 -34.64 17.27
CA ASP A 276 -5.44 -35.60 16.45
C ASP A 276 -5.06 -35.43 14.97
N PRO A 277 -3.86 -35.91 14.56
CA PRO A 277 -3.28 -35.59 13.25
C PRO A 277 -4.15 -36.04 12.07
N LEU A 278 -5.09 -36.97 12.29
CA LEU A 278 -5.92 -37.55 11.25
C LEU A 278 -7.27 -36.83 11.05
N ASN A 279 -7.73 -36.01 11.99
CA ASN A 279 -9.08 -35.42 11.89
C ASN A 279 -9.11 -33.89 11.92
N HIS A 280 -8.03 -33.21 12.29
CA HIS A 280 -7.95 -31.75 12.17
C HIS A 280 -8.06 -31.25 10.72
N TRP A 281 -7.69 -32.09 9.74
CA TRP A 281 -7.70 -31.78 8.31
C TRP A 281 -8.46 -32.80 7.47
N ALA A 282 -9.48 -33.44 8.04
CA ALA A 282 -10.42 -34.18 7.21
C ALA A 282 -11.10 -33.19 6.25
N ILE A 283 -11.10 -33.48 4.94
CA ILE A 283 -11.77 -32.63 3.96
C ILE A 283 -13.29 -32.80 4.04
N ASP A 284 -13.72 -34.02 4.34
CA ASP A 284 -15.11 -34.43 4.39
C ASP A 284 -15.47 -34.93 5.79
N HIS A 285 -16.69 -34.64 6.25
CA HIS A 285 -17.19 -34.97 7.59
C HIS A 285 -16.17 -34.65 8.72
N ASN A 286 -15.59 -33.44 8.70
CA ASN A 286 -14.56 -33.04 9.65
C ASN A 286 -15.15 -32.76 11.05
N PRO A 287 -14.87 -33.60 12.07
CA PRO A 287 -15.52 -33.45 13.38
C PRO A 287 -15.03 -32.21 14.15
N HIS A 288 -13.81 -31.72 13.90
CA HIS A 288 -13.31 -30.50 14.53
C HIS A 288 -13.94 -29.26 13.91
N LEU A 289 -14.14 -29.24 12.59
CA LEU A 289 -14.90 -28.18 11.92
C LEU A 289 -16.32 -28.11 12.50
N ALA A 290 -17.03 -29.25 12.48
CA ALA A 290 -18.40 -29.34 12.96
C ALA A 290 -18.53 -28.88 14.43
N ALA A 291 -17.59 -29.28 15.29
CA ALA A 291 -17.54 -28.84 16.68
C ALA A 291 -17.32 -27.32 16.83
N MET A 292 -16.47 -26.71 15.99
CA MET A 292 -16.26 -25.26 16.02
C MET A 292 -17.48 -24.49 15.49
N LEU A 293 -18.16 -25.02 14.47
CA LEU A 293 -19.39 -24.43 13.94
C LEU A 293 -20.55 -24.51 14.92
N GLU A 294 -20.70 -25.63 15.63
CA GLU A 294 -21.70 -25.75 16.70
C GLU A 294 -21.42 -24.76 17.84
N GLY A 295 -20.15 -24.50 18.19
CA GLY A 295 -19.80 -23.45 19.16
C GLY A 295 -20.18 -22.03 18.71
N ILE A 296 -20.06 -21.72 17.40
CA ILE A 296 -20.56 -20.45 16.85
C ILE A 296 -22.10 -20.43 16.92
N ASP A 297 -22.76 -21.50 16.49
CA ASP A 297 -24.22 -21.63 16.47
C ASP A 297 -24.85 -21.48 17.87
N ASP A 298 -24.25 -22.10 18.89
CA ASP A 298 -24.62 -21.93 20.30
C ASP A 298 -24.55 -20.46 20.72
N GLY A 299 -23.54 -19.74 20.24
CA GLY A 299 -23.38 -18.29 20.41
C GLY A 299 -24.54 -17.49 19.81
N ILE A 300 -24.93 -17.82 18.59
CA ILE A 300 -26.09 -17.22 17.91
C ILE A 300 -27.36 -17.45 18.74
N GLY A 301 -27.56 -18.66 19.25
CA GLY A 301 -28.67 -19.00 20.15
C GLY A 301 -28.68 -18.14 21.41
N LYS A 302 -27.54 -18.02 22.11
CA LYS A 302 -27.38 -17.22 23.33
C LYS A 302 -27.63 -15.73 23.10
N ILE A 303 -27.05 -15.16 22.03
CA ILE A 303 -27.23 -13.75 21.67
C ILE A 303 -28.69 -13.46 21.34
N ARG A 304 -29.32 -14.30 20.49
CA ARG A 304 -30.73 -14.16 20.13
C ARG A 304 -31.63 -14.25 21.35
N ALA A 305 -31.39 -15.22 22.23
CA ALA A 305 -32.14 -15.37 23.48
C ALA A 305 -32.01 -14.13 24.38
N LYS A 306 -30.80 -13.58 24.55
CA LYS A 306 -30.58 -12.36 25.33
C LYS A 306 -31.28 -11.14 24.71
N LEU A 307 -31.23 -10.99 23.38
CA LEU A 307 -31.95 -9.93 22.68
C LEU A 307 -33.47 -10.06 22.87
N THR A 308 -34.02 -11.27 22.87
CA THR A 308 -35.44 -11.51 23.17
C THR A 308 -35.77 -11.21 24.64
N GLU A 309 -34.95 -11.68 25.58
CA GLU A 309 -35.12 -11.44 27.03
C GLU A 309 -35.14 -9.95 27.37
N LEU A 310 -34.38 -9.13 26.65
CA LEU A 310 -34.27 -7.69 26.85
C LEU A 310 -35.25 -6.88 25.97
N ASP A 311 -36.16 -7.53 25.25
CA ASP A 311 -37.09 -6.89 24.30
C ASP A 311 -36.41 -6.05 23.20
N LEU A 312 -35.17 -6.43 22.82
CA LEU A 312 -34.36 -5.72 21.82
C LEU A 312 -34.43 -6.37 20.43
N LEU A 313 -34.80 -7.65 20.33
CA LEU A 313 -34.70 -8.40 19.06
C LEU A 313 -35.48 -7.75 17.91
N GLU A 314 -36.69 -7.26 18.16
CA GLU A 314 -37.53 -6.62 17.14
C GLU A 314 -36.83 -5.41 16.49
N ASN A 315 -36.07 -4.64 17.27
CA ASN A 315 -35.32 -3.47 16.82
C ASN A 315 -33.82 -3.72 16.68
N THR A 316 -33.41 -4.96 16.37
CA THR A 316 -32.00 -5.30 16.14
C THR A 316 -31.81 -5.85 14.74
N ILE A 317 -30.84 -5.30 14.01
CA ILE A 317 -30.31 -5.86 12.77
C ILE A 317 -29.26 -6.88 13.18
N PHE A 318 -29.60 -8.16 13.06
CA PHE A 318 -28.71 -9.27 13.39
C PHE A 318 -28.22 -9.92 12.08
N ILE A 319 -26.90 -9.90 11.87
CA ILE A 319 -26.24 -10.38 10.66
C ILE A 319 -25.25 -11.48 11.02
N PHE A 320 -25.24 -12.56 10.22
CA PHE A 320 -24.23 -13.60 10.25
C PHE A 320 -23.62 -13.80 8.86
N THR A 321 -22.28 -13.84 8.76
CA THR A 321 -21.57 -14.10 7.50
C THR A 321 -20.13 -14.60 7.72
N SER A 322 -19.35 -14.74 6.63
CA SER A 322 -17.94 -15.15 6.60
C SER A 322 -17.10 -14.13 5.82
N ASP A 323 -15.80 -14.05 6.09
CA ASP A 323 -14.88 -13.13 5.41
C ASP A 323 -14.31 -13.66 4.09
N ASN A 324 -14.30 -14.97 3.88
CA ASN A 324 -13.95 -15.63 2.62
C ASN A 324 -14.47 -17.07 2.60
N GLY A 325 -14.26 -17.76 1.48
CA GLY A 325 -14.61 -19.18 1.34
C GLY A 325 -13.78 -20.10 2.24
N GLY A 326 -14.25 -21.34 2.39
CA GLY A 326 -13.61 -22.35 3.24
C GLY A 326 -12.28 -22.85 2.67
N GLU A 327 -11.34 -23.24 3.54
CA GLU A 327 -10.08 -23.86 3.08
C GLU A 327 -10.37 -25.29 2.56
N SER A 328 -10.07 -25.54 1.28
CA SER A 328 -10.32 -26.81 0.58
C SER A 328 -9.59 -28.04 1.16
N ASN A 329 -8.66 -27.84 2.11
CA ASN A 329 -7.98 -28.93 2.81
C ASN A 329 -8.71 -29.40 4.07
N ILE A 330 -9.73 -28.68 4.53
CA ILE A 330 -10.43 -28.96 5.80
C ILE A 330 -11.95 -28.95 5.66
N THR A 331 -12.48 -28.47 4.53
CA THR A 331 -13.89 -28.53 4.17
C THR A 331 -14.08 -28.68 2.66
N SER A 332 -15.32 -28.94 2.25
CA SER A 332 -15.76 -28.95 0.86
C SER A 332 -16.63 -27.72 0.56
N ASN A 333 -16.26 -26.94 -0.45
CA ASN A 333 -17.10 -25.85 -0.96
C ASN A 333 -18.09 -26.32 -2.04
N ALA A 334 -18.20 -27.63 -2.28
CA ALA A 334 -19.03 -28.19 -3.34
C ALA A 334 -20.49 -27.70 -3.26
N PRO A 335 -21.14 -27.41 -4.39
CA PRO A 335 -20.65 -27.61 -5.76
C PRO A 335 -19.70 -26.50 -6.26
N LEU A 336 -19.41 -25.48 -5.46
CA LEU A 336 -18.58 -24.35 -5.90
C LEU A 336 -17.11 -24.76 -5.99
N ARG A 337 -16.42 -24.25 -7.01
CA ARG A 337 -15.00 -24.55 -7.25
C ARG A 337 -14.08 -23.67 -6.42
N GLY A 338 -12.95 -24.26 -6.01
CA GLY A 338 -11.91 -23.58 -5.23
C GLY A 338 -12.29 -23.35 -3.77
N GLY A 339 -11.44 -22.63 -3.06
CA GLY A 339 -11.66 -22.25 -1.67
C GLY A 339 -10.89 -20.99 -1.29
N LYS A 340 -10.63 -20.81 0.00
CA LYS A 340 -9.82 -19.69 0.52
C LYS A 340 -8.60 -19.42 -0.37
N SER A 341 -8.35 -18.14 -0.65
CA SER A 341 -7.33 -17.59 -1.55
C SER A 341 -7.58 -17.70 -3.06
N GLU A 342 -8.65 -18.36 -3.51
CA GLU A 342 -8.97 -18.52 -4.94
C GLU A 342 -10.11 -17.58 -5.39
N LEU A 343 -10.04 -17.10 -6.64
CA LEU A 343 -11.07 -16.22 -7.24
C LEU A 343 -12.29 -16.98 -7.78
N TYR A 344 -12.29 -18.32 -7.70
CA TYR A 344 -13.43 -19.17 -8.03
C TYR A 344 -14.55 -19.04 -6.98
N GLU A 345 -15.79 -19.40 -7.32
CA GLU A 345 -16.99 -19.21 -6.49
C GLU A 345 -16.81 -19.72 -5.06
N GLY A 346 -16.12 -20.85 -4.86
CA GLY A 346 -15.87 -21.44 -3.55
C GLY A 346 -14.92 -20.63 -2.66
N GLY A 347 -14.13 -19.72 -3.22
CA GLY A 347 -13.22 -18.84 -2.46
C GLY A 347 -13.79 -17.47 -2.13
N ILE A 348 -14.76 -16.99 -2.91
CA ILE A 348 -15.32 -15.64 -2.76
C ILE A 348 -16.80 -15.62 -2.39
N ARG A 349 -17.57 -16.70 -2.58
CA ARG A 349 -18.98 -16.75 -2.17
C ARG A 349 -19.07 -17.25 -0.73
N VAL A 350 -19.87 -16.58 0.09
CA VAL A 350 -19.95 -16.81 1.54
C VAL A 350 -21.40 -16.94 2.01
N PRO A 351 -21.68 -17.63 3.13
CA PRO A 351 -23.02 -17.60 3.69
C PRO A 351 -23.34 -16.19 4.21
N LEU A 352 -24.61 -15.78 4.12
CA LEU A 352 -25.10 -14.52 4.66
C LEU A 352 -26.57 -14.66 5.07
N ILE A 353 -26.82 -14.39 6.35
CA ILE A 353 -28.14 -14.40 6.97
C ILE A 353 -28.36 -13.05 7.66
N VAL A 354 -29.53 -12.45 7.44
CA VAL A 354 -29.92 -11.17 8.05
C VAL A 354 -31.29 -11.32 8.70
N GLN A 355 -31.41 -10.98 9.97
CA GLN A 355 -32.67 -10.95 10.71
C GLN A 355 -32.91 -9.52 11.23
N TRP A 356 -34.10 -8.98 10.95
CA TRP A 356 -34.58 -7.73 11.53
C TRP A 356 -36.11 -7.78 11.56
N PRO A 357 -36.72 -8.37 12.61
CA PRO A 357 -38.14 -8.75 12.58
C PRO A 357 -39.11 -7.60 12.28
N ALA A 358 -38.81 -6.39 12.77
CA ALA A 358 -39.64 -5.21 12.50
C ALA A 358 -39.68 -4.76 11.03
N LYS A 359 -38.72 -5.17 10.19
CA LYS A 359 -38.57 -4.67 8.80
C LYS A 359 -38.38 -5.75 7.74
N ILE A 360 -37.89 -6.93 8.11
CA ILE A 360 -37.62 -8.06 7.21
C ILE A 360 -38.67 -9.14 7.44
N LYS A 361 -39.40 -9.48 6.38
CA LYS A 361 -40.32 -10.62 6.40
C LYS A 361 -39.54 -11.92 6.57
N ALA A 362 -39.99 -12.77 7.51
CA ALA A 362 -39.42 -14.09 7.75
C ALA A 362 -39.43 -15.00 6.52
N GLY A 363 -38.44 -15.90 6.44
CA GLY A 363 -38.33 -16.96 5.45
C GLY A 363 -37.94 -16.48 4.06
N ARG A 364 -37.37 -15.28 3.93
CA ARG A 364 -37.02 -14.71 2.63
C ARG A 364 -35.70 -15.31 2.11
N VAL A 365 -35.66 -15.60 0.82
CA VAL A 365 -34.42 -15.95 0.11
C VAL A 365 -34.10 -14.81 -0.86
N ASN A 366 -32.93 -14.19 -0.69
CA ASN A 366 -32.42 -13.19 -1.61
C ASN A 366 -31.39 -13.81 -2.55
N LYS A 367 -31.64 -13.68 -3.86
CA LYS A 367 -30.78 -14.20 -4.93
C LYS A 367 -29.91 -13.13 -5.58
N GLN A 368 -30.07 -11.86 -5.18
CA GLN A 368 -29.32 -10.75 -5.74
C GLN A 368 -27.87 -10.79 -5.26
N ALA A 369 -26.95 -10.54 -6.19
CA ALA A 369 -25.54 -10.48 -5.90
C ALA A 369 -25.22 -9.29 -4.97
N THR A 370 -24.59 -9.56 -3.84
CA THR A 370 -24.12 -8.56 -2.87
C THR A 370 -22.67 -8.81 -2.51
N MET A 371 -21.96 -7.75 -2.09
CA MET A 371 -20.58 -7.79 -1.66
C MET A 371 -20.44 -7.10 -0.31
N ASN A 372 -19.51 -7.54 0.53
CA ASN A 372 -19.37 -7.00 1.90
C ASN A 372 -19.07 -5.50 1.97
N THR A 373 -18.57 -4.86 0.90
CA THR A 373 -18.48 -3.39 0.78
C THR A 373 -19.83 -2.69 0.96
N ASP A 374 -20.95 -3.38 0.67
CA ASP A 374 -22.31 -2.86 0.75
C ASP A 374 -22.78 -2.65 2.19
N PHE A 375 -22.25 -3.40 3.15
CA PHE A 375 -22.70 -3.31 4.53
C PHE A 375 -22.49 -1.92 5.10
N HIS A 376 -21.38 -1.27 4.78
CA HIS A 376 -21.10 0.08 5.27
C HIS A 376 -22.22 1.08 4.93
N PRO A 377 -22.54 1.36 3.64
CA PRO A 377 -23.65 2.26 3.33
C PRO A 377 -25.01 1.72 3.77
N THR A 378 -25.22 0.40 3.75
CA THR A 378 -26.51 -0.22 4.16
C THR A 378 -26.81 0.00 5.64
N LEU A 379 -25.82 -0.23 6.50
CA LEU A 379 -25.98 -0.10 7.95
C LEU A 379 -26.10 1.36 8.38
N LEU A 380 -25.41 2.28 7.71
CA LEU A 380 -25.59 3.72 7.95
C LEU A 380 -26.99 4.19 7.52
N GLU A 381 -27.48 3.77 6.35
CA GLU A 381 -28.84 4.07 5.91
C GLU A 381 -29.86 3.52 6.91
N ALA A 382 -29.70 2.26 7.35
CA ALA A 382 -30.59 1.64 8.33
C ALA A 382 -30.55 2.32 9.71
N ALA A 383 -29.40 2.90 10.08
CA ALA A 383 -29.21 3.68 11.29
C ALA A 383 -29.71 5.13 11.19
N GLY A 384 -30.15 5.58 10.00
CA GLY A 384 -30.51 6.98 9.75
C GLY A 384 -29.32 7.93 9.82
N VAL A 385 -28.12 7.45 9.49
CA VAL A 385 -26.86 8.21 9.49
C VAL A 385 -26.48 8.55 8.05
N ALA A 386 -26.29 9.85 7.77
CA ALA A 386 -25.83 10.30 6.46
C ALA A 386 -24.37 9.88 6.24
N GLY A 387 -24.08 9.28 5.08
CA GLY A 387 -22.72 8.94 4.68
C GLY A 387 -21.87 10.19 4.44
N THR A 388 -20.62 10.17 4.91
CA THR A 388 -19.71 11.33 4.82
C THR A 388 -18.88 11.38 3.54
N GLN A 389 -18.77 10.25 2.81
CA GLN A 389 -17.93 10.09 1.62
C GLN A 389 -18.58 9.14 0.62
N GLN A 390 -18.31 9.34 -0.67
CA GLN A 390 -18.68 8.38 -1.71
C GLN A 390 -17.84 7.11 -1.52
N ARG A 391 -18.52 5.99 -1.23
CA ARG A 391 -17.93 4.66 -1.03
C ARG A 391 -18.06 3.83 -2.32
N ASP A 392 -17.34 2.71 -2.39
CA ASP A 392 -17.45 1.77 -3.52
C ASP A 392 -18.67 0.84 -3.37
N GLY A 393 -19.05 0.54 -2.12
CA GLY A 393 -20.27 -0.19 -1.81
C GLY A 393 -21.54 0.60 -2.12
N VAL A 394 -22.64 -0.12 -2.37
CA VAL A 394 -23.97 0.47 -2.54
C VAL A 394 -24.91 -0.07 -1.48
N SER A 395 -25.81 0.75 -0.97
CA SER A 395 -26.78 0.26 0.00
C SER A 395 -27.71 -0.78 -0.62
N ILE A 396 -27.86 -1.90 0.07
CA ILE A 396 -28.78 -2.99 -0.28
C ILE A 396 -30.02 -3.03 0.63
N LEU A 397 -30.21 -2.04 1.50
CA LEU A 397 -31.36 -1.95 2.40
C LEU A 397 -32.71 -2.04 1.67
N PRO A 398 -32.89 -1.45 0.47
CA PRO A 398 -34.14 -1.60 -0.30
C PRO A 398 -34.48 -3.06 -0.66
N GLN A 399 -33.46 -3.93 -0.77
CA GLN A 399 -33.65 -5.35 -1.07
C GLN A 399 -34.11 -6.12 0.17
N TRP A 400 -33.70 -5.67 1.37
CA TRP A 400 -34.10 -6.27 2.64
C TRP A 400 -35.57 -6.00 2.94
N THR A 401 -36.02 -4.76 2.67
CA THR A 401 -37.39 -4.29 2.92
C THR A 401 -38.37 -4.57 1.77
N GLY A 402 -37.87 -5.03 0.62
CA GLY A 402 -38.70 -5.45 -0.52
C GLY A 402 -39.16 -4.31 -1.44
N SER A 403 -38.51 -3.15 -1.39
CA SER A 403 -38.87 -1.95 -2.17
C SER A 403 -38.25 -1.90 -3.57
N ARG A 404 -37.21 -2.69 -3.87
CA ARG A 404 -36.61 -2.78 -5.22
C ARG A 404 -35.85 -4.10 -5.40
N GLN A 405 -36.17 -4.88 -6.44
CA GLN A 405 -35.30 -5.96 -6.95
C GLN A 405 -34.63 -5.46 -8.23
N SER A 406 -33.30 -5.34 -8.23
CA SER A 406 -32.53 -5.10 -9.45
C SER A 406 -31.76 -6.38 -9.80
N ASN A 407 -31.93 -6.87 -11.03
CA ASN A 407 -31.39 -8.17 -11.44
C ASN A 407 -29.95 -8.11 -12.01
N ALA A 408 -29.35 -6.93 -12.14
CA ALA A 408 -28.01 -6.80 -12.73
C ALA A 408 -27.11 -5.91 -11.88
N ARG A 409 -26.07 -6.53 -11.32
CA ARG A 409 -24.97 -5.83 -10.67
C ARG A 409 -23.65 -6.39 -11.16
N THR A 410 -22.74 -5.50 -11.50
CA THR A 410 -21.36 -5.86 -11.79
C THR A 410 -20.56 -5.87 -10.49
N LEU A 411 -19.90 -6.98 -10.21
CA LEU A 411 -18.96 -7.16 -9.10
C LEU A 411 -17.56 -7.36 -9.68
N TYR A 412 -16.56 -6.90 -8.94
CA TYR A 412 -15.17 -6.95 -9.38
C TYR A 412 -14.31 -7.50 -8.26
N TRP A 413 -13.21 -8.14 -8.65
CA TRP A 413 -12.17 -8.60 -7.75
C TRP A 413 -10.81 -8.27 -8.37
N HIS A 414 -9.90 -7.89 -7.49
CA HIS A 414 -8.50 -7.67 -7.84
C HIS A 414 -7.70 -8.29 -6.71
N TYR A 415 -6.82 -9.23 -7.04
CA TYR A 415 -6.06 -10.01 -6.06
C TYR A 415 -4.67 -10.29 -6.64
N PRO A 416 -3.85 -9.23 -6.83
CA PRO A 416 -2.47 -9.40 -7.24
C PRO A 416 -1.66 -10.00 -6.10
N LEU A 417 -0.99 -11.11 -6.39
CA LEU A 417 -0.05 -11.76 -5.49
C LEU A 417 1.35 -11.74 -6.07
N ASP A 418 2.35 -11.64 -5.21
CA ASP A 418 3.76 -11.72 -5.60
C ASP A 418 4.20 -13.14 -5.97
N ARG A 419 3.51 -14.12 -5.39
CA ARG A 419 3.70 -15.55 -5.61
C ARG A 419 2.36 -16.26 -5.37
N PRO A 420 2.13 -17.43 -5.98
CA PRO A 420 0.96 -18.24 -5.68
C PRO A 420 0.80 -18.44 -4.17
N HIS A 421 -0.43 -18.31 -3.70
CA HIS A 421 -0.77 -18.53 -2.30
C HIS A 421 -0.59 -20.02 -1.97
N PHE A 422 -0.14 -20.32 -0.75
CA PHE A 422 0.12 -21.70 -0.32
C PHE A 422 -1.14 -22.57 -0.25
N LEU A 423 -2.33 -21.97 -0.35
CA LEU A 423 -3.63 -22.65 -0.46
C LEU A 423 -4.15 -22.78 -1.91
N GLY A 424 -3.32 -22.49 -2.92
CA GLY A 424 -3.67 -22.66 -4.34
C GLY A 424 -4.13 -21.38 -5.05
N GLY A 425 -4.35 -20.29 -4.33
CA GLY A 425 -4.63 -18.97 -4.89
C GLY A 425 -3.55 -18.47 -5.84
N PHE A 426 -3.95 -17.69 -6.84
CA PHE A 426 -3.08 -17.15 -7.88
C PHE A 426 -3.24 -15.64 -8.01
N SER A 427 -2.20 -14.98 -8.54
CA SER A 427 -2.24 -13.55 -8.85
C SER A 427 -3.20 -13.29 -10.02
N GLY A 428 -4.25 -12.51 -9.78
CA GLY A 428 -5.28 -12.30 -10.80
C GLY A 428 -6.35 -11.26 -10.47
N GLY A 429 -7.37 -11.22 -11.31
CA GLY A 429 -8.59 -10.46 -11.05
C GLY A 429 -9.80 -11.13 -11.69
N ALA A 430 -10.99 -10.71 -11.28
CA ALA A 430 -12.22 -11.25 -11.81
C ALA A 430 -13.28 -10.15 -11.96
N ILE A 431 -14.24 -10.38 -12.85
CA ILE A 431 -15.44 -9.57 -12.99
C ILE A 431 -16.62 -10.52 -13.11
N ARG A 432 -17.71 -10.20 -12.40
CA ARG A 432 -19.00 -10.83 -12.58
C ARG A 432 -19.99 -9.78 -13.03
N ASP A 433 -20.58 -9.95 -14.21
CA ASP A 433 -21.61 -9.06 -14.74
C ASP A 433 -22.87 -9.87 -15.07
N GLY A 434 -23.86 -9.81 -14.17
CA GLY A 434 -25.02 -10.68 -14.20
C GLY A 434 -24.61 -12.16 -14.02
N ASP A 435 -24.89 -12.98 -15.03
CA ASP A 435 -24.60 -14.42 -15.03
C ASP A 435 -23.19 -14.75 -15.50
N TRP A 436 -22.49 -13.81 -16.14
CA TRP A 436 -21.17 -14.05 -16.70
C TRP A 436 -20.09 -13.69 -15.70
N LYS A 437 -19.11 -14.58 -15.56
CA LYS A 437 -17.91 -14.34 -14.77
C LYS A 437 -16.67 -14.54 -15.63
N LEU A 438 -15.77 -13.57 -15.64
CA LEU A 438 -14.46 -13.67 -16.26
C LEU A 438 -13.39 -13.65 -15.17
N ILE A 439 -12.40 -14.53 -15.29
CA ILE A 439 -11.22 -14.59 -14.43
C ILE A 439 -9.99 -14.37 -15.30
N GLU A 440 -9.08 -13.51 -14.85
CA GLU A 440 -7.79 -13.23 -15.47
C GLU A 440 -6.65 -13.64 -14.53
N ARG A 441 -5.71 -14.42 -15.03
CA ARG A 441 -4.48 -14.83 -14.35
C ARG A 441 -3.33 -13.93 -14.82
N PHE A 442 -2.76 -13.12 -13.91
CA PHE A 442 -1.75 -12.13 -14.27
C PHE A 442 -0.41 -12.74 -14.70
N GLU A 443 0.00 -13.86 -14.10
CA GLU A 443 1.29 -14.49 -14.39
C GLU A 443 1.39 -14.95 -15.85
N GLU A 444 0.34 -15.60 -16.35
CA GLU A 444 0.31 -16.22 -17.69
C GLU A 444 -0.46 -15.39 -18.72
N GLY A 445 -1.26 -14.42 -18.29
CA GLY A 445 -2.22 -13.71 -19.14
C GLY A 445 -3.42 -14.58 -19.55
N LYS A 446 -3.62 -15.74 -18.91
CA LYS A 446 -4.72 -16.66 -19.18
C LYS A 446 -6.06 -16.04 -18.77
N ILE A 447 -7.07 -16.20 -19.62
CA ILE A 447 -8.44 -15.76 -19.38
C ILE A 447 -9.35 -16.99 -19.35
N GLU A 448 -10.27 -17.02 -18.39
CA GLU A 448 -11.33 -18.03 -18.26
C GLU A 448 -12.68 -17.31 -18.21
N LEU A 449 -13.72 -17.90 -18.81
CA LEU A 449 -15.08 -17.33 -18.84
C LEU A 449 -16.13 -18.39 -18.47
N TYR A 450 -17.01 -18.07 -17.52
CA TYR A 450 -18.04 -18.97 -17.01
C TYR A 450 -19.43 -18.34 -17.06
N SER A 451 -20.46 -19.18 -17.21
CA SER A 451 -21.88 -18.81 -17.11
C SER A 451 -22.47 -19.39 -15.82
N LEU A 452 -22.45 -18.61 -14.73
CA LEU A 452 -22.76 -19.07 -13.37
C LEU A 452 -24.19 -19.55 -13.17
N ALA A 453 -25.14 -19.10 -14.01
CA ALA A 453 -26.52 -19.59 -13.97
C ALA A 453 -26.66 -21.05 -14.42
N LYS A 454 -25.74 -21.53 -15.28
CA LYS A 454 -25.72 -22.91 -15.82
C LYS A 454 -24.62 -23.75 -15.20
N ASP A 455 -23.51 -23.11 -14.84
CA ASP A 455 -22.29 -23.73 -14.33
C ASP A 455 -21.79 -22.97 -13.10
N PRO A 456 -22.45 -23.13 -11.93
CA PRO A 456 -21.99 -22.56 -10.67
C PRO A 456 -20.68 -23.22 -10.17
N SER A 457 -20.31 -24.36 -10.76
CA SER A 457 -19.09 -25.11 -10.45
C SER A 457 -17.88 -24.64 -11.26
N GLU A 458 -18.06 -23.73 -12.24
CA GLU A 458 -16.99 -23.20 -13.08
C GLU A 458 -16.13 -24.31 -13.73
N GLU A 459 -16.77 -25.38 -14.20
CA GLU A 459 -16.13 -26.53 -14.83
C GLU A 459 -15.94 -26.35 -16.35
N SER A 460 -16.80 -25.55 -16.99
CA SER A 460 -16.83 -25.37 -18.44
C SER A 460 -16.34 -23.97 -18.83
N ASP A 461 -15.05 -23.85 -19.16
CA ASP A 461 -14.50 -22.59 -19.69
C ASP A 461 -15.04 -22.31 -21.11
N LEU A 462 -15.71 -21.16 -21.25
CA LEU A 462 -16.35 -20.68 -22.48
C LEU A 462 -15.52 -19.60 -23.20
N SER A 463 -14.29 -19.34 -22.77
CA SER A 463 -13.47 -18.22 -23.25
C SER A 463 -13.19 -18.29 -24.77
N GLU A 464 -12.91 -19.48 -25.30
CA GLU A 464 -12.67 -19.70 -26.74
C GLU A 464 -13.96 -19.60 -27.57
N GLN A 465 -15.09 -20.05 -27.01
CA GLN A 465 -16.39 -20.10 -27.68
C GLN A 465 -17.11 -18.74 -27.64
N GLN A 466 -16.76 -17.84 -26.72
CA GLN A 466 -17.41 -16.54 -26.52
C GLN A 466 -16.42 -15.36 -26.52
N PRO A 467 -15.59 -15.17 -27.58
CA PRO A 467 -14.54 -14.15 -27.59
C PRO A 467 -15.08 -12.72 -27.53
N ALA A 468 -16.31 -12.47 -27.99
CA ALA A 468 -16.97 -11.17 -27.87
C ALA A 468 -17.29 -10.83 -26.40
N LYS A 469 -17.79 -11.80 -25.63
CA LYS A 469 -18.08 -11.64 -24.20
C LYS A 469 -16.80 -11.46 -23.39
N VAL A 470 -15.74 -12.20 -23.74
CA VAL A 470 -14.41 -12.00 -23.16
C VAL A 470 -13.93 -10.56 -23.35
N ARG A 471 -13.98 -10.03 -24.58
CA ARG A 471 -13.57 -8.64 -24.84
C ARG A 471 -14.40 -7.63 -24.06
N GLU A 472 -15.72 -7.82 -23.99
CA GLU A 472 -16.62 -6.95 -23.24
C GLU A 472 -16.26 -6.90 -21.75
N LEU A 473 -16.19 -8.06 -21.09
CA LEU A 473 -15.93 -8.15 -19.66
C LEU A 473 -14.50 -7.74 -19.31
N LYS A 474 -13.51 -8.09 -20.14
CA LYS A 474 -12.13 -7.65 -19.96
C LYS A 474 -12.03 -6.13 -20.05
N THR A 475 -12.73 -5.50 -21.00
CA THR A 475 -12.79 -4.03 -21.11
C THR A 475 -13.38 -3.39 -19.85
N LYS A 476 -14.52 -3.90 -19.37
CA LYS A 476 -15.15 -3.42 -18.12
C LYS A 476 -14.21 -3.58 -16.91
N LEU A 477 -13.52 -4.72 -16.81
CA LEU A 477 -12.58 -4.99 -15.72
C LEU A 477 -11.39 -4.03 -15.74
N LEU A 478 -10.82 -3.76 -16.92
CA LEU A 478 -9.72 -2.79 -17.08
C LEU A 478 -10.17 -1.36 -16.76
N GLN A 479 -11.35 -0.95 -17.24
CA GLN A 479 -11.93 0.36 -16.95
C GLN A 479 -12.20 0.54 -15.45
N TRP A 480 -12.74 -0.48 -14.78
CA TRP A 480 -12.96 -0.43 -13.33
C TRP A 480 -11.64 -0.32 -12.56
N ARG A 481 -10.61 -1.09 -12.93
CA ARG A 481 -9.27 -0.98 -12.32
C ARG A 481 -8.71 0.42 -12.46
N GLU A 482 -8.89 1.05 -13.62
CA GLU A 482 -8.49 2.43 -13.85
C GLU A 482 -9.27 3.42 -12.96
N GLN A 483 -10.59 3.30 -12.91
CA GLN A 483 -11.47 4.16 -12.09
C GLN A 483 -11.13 4.14 -10.60
N ILE A 484 -10.71 2.99 -10.07
CA ILE A 484 -10.34 2.86 -8.66
C ILE A 484 -8.83 3.02 -8.41
N SER A 485 -8.04 3.30 -9.45
CA SER A 485 -6.57 3.34 -9.40
C SER A 485 -5.96 2.06 -8.81
N ALA A 486 -6.48 0.90 -9.21
CA ALA A 486 -6.02 -0.41 -8.76
C ALA A 486 -4.55 -0.64 -9.15
N ARG A 487 -3.73 -0.98 -8.16
CA ARG A 487 -2.30 -1.25 -8.35
C ARG A 487 -2.10 -2.71 -8.78
N THR A 488 -1.67 -2.91 -10.02
CA THR A 488 -1.41 -4.25 -10.58
C THR A 488 0.10 -4.46 -10.70
N PRO A 489 0.79 -5.01 -9.68
CA PRO A 489 2.19 -5.37 -9.82
C PRO A 489 2.35 -6.40 -10.93
N SER A 490 3.26 -6.11 -11.85
CA SER A 490 3.62 -7.04 -12.90
C SER A 490 4.33 -8.28 -12.34
N ALA A 491 3.99 -9.45 -12.88
CA ALA A 491 4.62 -10.70 -12.49
C ALA A 491 6.13 -10.69 -12.85
N PRO A 492 7.02 -11.16 -11.96
CA PRO A 492 8.45 -11.22 -12.25
C PRO A 492 8.73 -12.09 -13.48
N LEU A 493 9.57 -11.60 -14.40
CA LEU A 493 9.88 -12.28 -15.66
C LEU A 493 11.25 -12.96 -15.62
N LEU A 494 12.26 -12.28 -15.08
CA LEU A 494 13.65 -12.75 -15.09
C LEU A 494 14.05 -13.43 -13.78
N CYS A 495 13.49 -13.00 -12.65
CA CYS A 495 13.87 -13.44 -11.33
C CYS A 495 12.69 -13.93 -10.48
N GLU A 496 12.97 -14.74 -9.46
CA GLU A 496 12.03 -15.13 -8.42
C GLU A 496 12.33 -14.32 -7.16
N PRO A 497 11.35 -13.59 -6.59
CA PRO A 497 11.54 -12.91 -5.32
C PRO A 497 11.80 -13.93 -4.22
N ARG A 498 12.77 -13.62 -3.34
CA ARG A 498 13.19 -14.45 -2.21
C ARG A 498 12.87 -13.73 -0.90
N GLN A 499 13.89 -13.26 -0.20
CA GLN A 499 13.74 -12.60 1.09
C GLN A 499 13.54 -11.09 0.91
N LEU A 500 12.57 -10.53 1.62
CA LEU A 500 12.42 -9.07 1.72
C LEU A 500 13.67 -8.46 2.37
N TYR A 501 14.32 -7.54 1.66
CA TYR A 501 15.50 -6.80 2.12
C TYR A 501 15.14 -5.45 2.76
N PHE A 502 14.14 -4.78 2.19
CA PHE A 502 13.64 -3.49 2.66
C PHE A 502 12.23 -3.26 2.13
N ALA A 503 11.34 -2.70 2.94
CA ALA A 503 10.08 -2.13 2.49
C ALA A 503 9.75 -0.84 3.26
N ASP A 504 8.98 0.05 2.64
CA ASP A 504 8.39 1.24 3.27
C ASP A 504 7.09 1.62 2.54
N HIS A 505 6.03 1.89 3.30
CA HIS A 505 4.70 2.28 2.81
C HIS A 505 4.29 3.70 3.24
N PHE A 506 5.20 4.45 3.89
CA PHE A 506 5.02 5.87 4.25
C PHE A 506 3.73 6.24 4.98
N SER A 507 3.09 5.29 5.67
CA SER A 507 1.82 5.46 6.42
C SER A 507 2.02 6.15 7.78
N GLY A 508 3.13 6.89 7.89
CA GLY A 508 3.60 7.67 9.02
C GLY A 508 4.95 8.34 8.67
N GLN A 509 5.92 8.32 9.59
CA GLN A 509 7.27 8.80 9.29
C GLN A 509 8.02 7.77 8.44
N ALA A 510 8.59 8.19 7.30
CA ALA A 510 9.44 7.33 6.47
C ALA A 510 10.56 6.67 7.30
N SER A 511 10.90 5.43 6.95
CA SER A 511 11.92 4.61 7.60
C SER A 511 13.21 5.38 7.85
N GLU A 512 13.82 5.19 9.02
CA GLU A 512 15.12 5.81 9.35
C GLU A 512 16.26 5.35 8.43
N ARG A 513 16.06 4.24 7.72
CA ARG A 513 16.98 3.76 6.68
C ARG A 513 16.93 4.64 5.43
N LEU A 514 15.90 5.44 5.22
CA LEU A 514 15.82 6.42 4.15
C LEU A 514 16.47 7.75 4.57
N TRP A 515 17.13 8.39 3.62
CA TRP A 515 17.70 9.72 3.77
C TRP A 515 17.42 10.52 2.51
N TYR A 516 16.98 11.76 2.63
CA TYR A 516 16.66 12.59 1.47
C TYR A 516 17.18 14.02 1.65
N ASN A 517 17.44 14.68 0.52
CA ASN A 517 17.73 16.11 0.45
C ASN A 517 16.55 16.87 -0.17
N GLY A 518 16.41 18.16 0.15
CA GLY A 518 15.29 18.98 -0.32
C GLY A 518 14.01 18.74 0.47
N ASP A 519 12.89 19.17 -0.10
CA ASP A 519 11.61 19.23 0.57
C ASP A 519 10.75 17.99 0.25
N TRP A 520 10.87 16.98 1.11
CA TRP A 520 10.06 15.77 1.09
C TRP A 520 9.19 15.68 2.34
N THR A 521 7.97 15.20 2.15
CA THR A 521 6.99 14.92 3.21
C THR A 521 6.53 13.47 3.10
N ALA A 522 6.55 12.74 4.20
CA ALA A 522 5.92 11.43 4.31
C ALA A 522 4.68 11.62 5.17
N GLU A 523 3.52 11.64 4.54
CA GLU A 523 2.24 11.88 5.18
C GLU A 523 1.17 11.01 4.50
N ARG A 524 0.24 10.45 5.29
CA ARG A 524 -0.93 9.72 4.78
C ARG A 524 -0.60 8.54 3.85
N GLY A 525 0.49 7.81 4.07
CA GLY A 525 0.85 6.66 3.22
C GLY A 525 1.62 7.04 1.97
N ILE A 526 2.07 8.30 1.86
CA ILE A 526 2.66 8.80 0.61
C ILE A 526 3.94 9.57 0.95
N LEU A 527 5.03 9.21 0.29
CA LEU A 527 6.24 10.03 0.23
C LEU A 527 6.13 10.99 -0.95
N GLN A 528 5.90 12.26 -0.65
CA GLN A 528 5.72 13.31 -1.64
C GLN A 528 6.87 14.29 -1.63
N ARG A 529 7.27 14.72 -2.81
CA ARG A 529 8.09 15.90 -2.98
C ARG A 529 7.20 17.14 -3.02
N VAL A 530 7.40 18.08 -2.10
CA VAL A 530 6.64 19.34 -2.08
C VAL A 530 7.28 20.40 -2.95
N ASP A 531 6.45 21.23 -3.57
CA ASP A 531 6.84 22.27 -4.52
C ASP A 531 7.68 23.36 -3.85
N SER A 532 9.02 23.22 -3.89
CA SER A 532 9.94 24.21 -3.30
C SER A 532 11.41 24.13 -3.75
N GLY A 533 11.75 23.34 -4.78
CA GLY A 533 13.14 23.15 -5.19
C GLY A 533 13.51 23.81 -6.51
N THR A 534 14.61 24.57 -6.55
CA THR A 534 15.27 25.01 -7.80
C THR A 534 16.22 23.95 -8.40
N GLU A 535 16.28 22.74 -7.82
CA GLU A 535 17.23 21.68 -8.17
C GLU A 535 16.62 20.26 -8.03
N ASN A 536 17.27 19.26 -8.62
CA ASN A 536 16.90 17.85 -8.48
C ASN A 536 17.13 17.36 -7.04
N THR A 537 16.19 16.59 -6.50
CA THR A 537 16.30 15.98 -5.16
C THR A 537 16.40 14.47 -5.26
N ARG A 538 16.82 13.85 -4.17
CA ARG A 538 17.03 12.42 -4.06
C ARG A 538 16.58 11.88 -2.72
N ILE A 539 16.03 10.67 -2.76
CA ILE A 539 15.82 9.79 -1.61
C ILE A 539 16.80 8.65 -1.74
N PHE A 540 17.53 8.33 -0.69
CA PHE A 540 18.58 7.33 -0.64
C PHE A 540 18.25 6.28 0.41
N LEU A 541 18.54 5.02 0.10
CA LEU A 541 18.58 3.98 1.12
C LEU A 541 19.98 3.96 1.75
N ARG A 542 20.07 3.92 3.08
CA ARG A 542 21.33 3.84 3.83
C ARG A 542 21.89 2.43 3.77
N LYS A 543 23.18 2.34 3.42
CA LYS A 543 23.97 1.09 3.39
C LYS A 543 23.25 -0.08 2.70
N PRO A 544 22.71 0.07 1.48
CA PRO A 544 22.20 -1.06 0.73
C PRO A 544 23.35 -2.03 0.39
N SER A 545 23.07 -3.33 0.33
CA SER A 545 23.98 -4.36 -0.18
C SER A 545 23.14 -5.52 -0.70
N TYR A 546 23.08 -5.65 -2.02
CA TYR A 546 22.40 -6.75 -2.71
C TYR A 546 22.96 -6.89 -4.13
N LYS A 547 22.87 -8.09 -4.70
CA LYS A 547 23.32 -8.37 -6.07
C LYS A 547 22.11 -8.61 -6.97
N ASP A 548 21.59 -9.83 -6.99
CA ASP A 548 20.35 -10.16 -7.70
C ASP A 548 19.15 -9.72 -6.87
N VAL A 549 18.30 -8.89 -7.46
CA VAL A 549 17.29 -8.15 -6.71
C VAL A 549 16.07 -7.87 -7.56
N LEU A 550 14.90 -7.93 -6.93
CA LEU A 550 13.64 -7.41 -7.44
C LEU A 550 13.29 -6.16 -6.64
N ILE A 551 13.10 -5.05 -7.34
CA ILE A 551 12.70 -3.77 -6.76
C ILE A 551 11.30 -3.47 -7.29
N ARG A 552 10.36 -3.19 -6.37
CA ARG A 552 9.04 -2.68 -6.69
C ARG A 552 8.79 -1.38 -5.97
N PHE A 553 8.06 -0.50 -6.61
CA PHE A 553 7.63 0.75 -5.99
C PHE A 553 6.42 1.27 -6.73
N ASP A 554 5.53 1.90 -5.98
CA ASP A 554 4.41 2.64 -6.51
C ASP A 554 4.81 4.10 -6.68
N PHE A 555 4.38 4.73 -7.77
CA PHE A 555 4.65 6.13 -8.02
C PHE A 555 3.47 6.83 -8.72
N GLN A 556 3.38 8.14 -8.49
CA GLN A 556 2.65 9.08 -9.33
C GLN A 556 3.66 10.04 -9.94
N LEU A 557 3.51 10.31 -11.24
CA LEU A 557 4.39 11.24 -11.92
C LEU A 557 4.10 12.68 -11.51
N GLN A 558 2.82 13.01 -11.25
CA GLN A 558 2.33 14.36 -11.01
C GLN A 558 2.84 15.32 -12.11
N GLN A 559 3.67 16.30 -11.76
CA GLN A 559 4.23 17.26 -12.72
C GLN A 559 5.69 16.94 -13.09
N SER A 560 6.26 15.87 -12.53
CA SER A 560 7.62 15.42 -12.84
C SER A 560 7.80 15.09 -14.30
N ARG A 561 8.90 15.59 -14.87
CA ARG A 561 9.29 15.26 -16.25
C ARG A 561 10.17 14.01 -16.30
N ASP A 562 10.74 13.61 -15.16
CA ASP A 562 11.65 12.46 -15.07
C ASP A 562 11.81 11.98 -13.61
N ILE A 563 11.25 10.82 -13.31
CA ILE A 563 11.57 10.04 -12.12
C ILE A 563 12.67 9.04 -12.47
N ARG A 564 13.72 8.97 -11.64
CA ARG A 564 14.82 8.03 -11.84
C ARG A 564 15.00 7.09 -10.66
N LEU A 565 14.90 5.78 -10.91
CA LEU A 565 15.45 4.77 -9.99
C LEU A 565 16.93 4.59 -10.31
N VAL A 566 17.80 4.83 -9.34
CA VAL A 566 19.25 4.81 -9.49
C VAL A 566 19.84 3.73 -8.60
N THR A 567 20.57 2.77 -9.17
CA THR A 567 21.30 1.75 -8.42
C THR A 567 22.77 1.70 -8.84
N GLY A 568 23.66 1.26 -7.95
CA GLY A 568 25.08 1.12 -8.30
C GLY A 568 25.98 0.72 -7.14
N SER A 569 27.27 0.93 -7.31
CA SER A 569 28.32 0.58 -6.35
C SER A 569 28.80 1.80 -5.56
N HIS A 570 29.71 1.63 -4.60
CA HIS A 570 30.03 2.65 -3.60
C HIS A 570 30.46 3.99 -4.23
N GLY A 571 29.58 5.00 -4.15
CA GLY A 571 29.81 6.35 -4.68
C GLY A 571 29.55 6.55 -6.18
N HIS A 572 29.11 5.51 -6.91
CA HIS A 572 28.86 5.54 -8.35
C HIS A 572 27.56 4.81 -8.71
N TYR A 573 26.72 5.41 -9.56
CA TYR A 573 25.57 4.72 -10.11
C TYR A 573 26.00 3.90 -11.33
N ASN A 574 25.43 2.71 -11.48
CA ASN A 574 25.73 1.77 -12.57
C ASN A 574 24.52 1.58 -13.50
N ALA A 575 23.30 1.64 -12.94
CA ALA A 575 22.05 1.47 -13.68
C ALA A 575 21.01 2.49 -13.23
N VAL A 576 20.27 3.01 -14.21
CA VAL A 576 19.21 3.99 -14.03
C VAL A 576 17.99 3.54 -14.83
N VAL A 577 16.82 3.52 -14.19
CA VAL A 577 15.53 3.50 -14.89
C VAL A 577 15.02 4.92 -14.95
N HIS A 578 14.75 5.43 -16.14
CA HIS A 578 14.09 6.71 -16.35
C HIS A 578 12.61 6.49 -16.62
N ILE A 579 11.75 7.26 -15.96
CA ILE A 579 10.30 7.23 -16.11
C ILE A 579 9.84 8.65 -16.42
N ARG A 580 9.30 8.84 -17.63
CA ARG A 580 8.84 10.11 -18.18
C ARG A 580 7.36 10.02 -18.54
N PRO A 581 6.66 11.15 -18.80
CA PRO A 581 5.22 11.12 -19.09
C PRO A 581 4.81 10.19 -20.23
N ASP A 582 5.64 10.03 -21.24
CA ASP A 582 5.33 9.33 -22.50
C ASP A 582 6.09 8.02 -22.69
N HIS A 583 7.09 7.72 -21.84
CA HIS A 583 7.91 6.52 -21.96
C HIS A 583 8.77 6.24 -20.72
N PHE A 584 9.37 5.04 -20.68
CA PHE A 584 10.44 4.71 -19.74
C PHE A 584 11.56 3.92 -20.43
N TYR A 585 12.78 3.98 -19.91
CA TYR A 585 13.94 3.31 -20.48
C TYR A 585 15.03 3.01 -19.44
N ILE A 586 15.95 2.10 -19.79
CA ILE A 586 17.10 1.74 -18.96
C ILE A 586 18.37 2.41 -19.50
N GLN A 587 19.20 2.91 -18.60
CA GLN A 587 20.53 3.42 -18.92
C GLN A 587 21.57 2.83 -17.96
N THR A 588 22.63 2.24 -18.50
CA THR A 588 23.83 1.97 -17.70
C THR A 588 24.76 3.17 -17.75
N ALA A 589 25.49 3.39 -16.67
CA ALA A 589 26.32 4.57 -16.48
C ALA A 589 27.82 4.27 -16.59
N LYS A 590 28.63 5.32 -16.67
CA LYS A 590 30.09 5.19 -16.67
C LYS A 590 30.56 4.66 -15.32
N ASP A 591 31.24 3.53 -15.35
CA ASP A 591 31.87 2.93 -14.18
C ASP A 591 33.32 3.41 -14.06
N GLN A 592 33.73 3.88 -12.88
CA GLN A 592 35.13 4.26 -12.65
C GLN A 592 36.03 3.06 -12.34
N SER A 593 35.43 1.92 -11.99
CA SER A 593 36.12 0.67 -11.66
C SER A 593 36.30 -0.29 -12.84
N GLY A 594 35.75 0.04 -14.02
CA GLY A 594 35.80 -0.82 -15.20
C GLY A 594 35.80 -0.03 -16.51
N PRO A 595 35.96 -0.70 -17.67
CA PRO A 595 36.05 -0.05 -18.98
C PRO A 595 34.68 0.34 -19.56
N TYR A 596 33.67 0.60 -18.72
CA TYR A 596 32.28 0.79 -19.15
C TYR A 596 31.91 2.27 -19.22
N PHE A 597 31.29 2.67 -20.33
CA PHE A 597 30.72 3.99 -20.57
C PHE A 597 29.19 3.96 -20.45
N SER A 598 28.59 5.15 -20.57
CA SER A 598 27.13 5.25 -20.56
C SER A 598 26.54 4.50 -21.77
N TYR A 599 25.43 3.80 -21.57
CA TYR A 599 24.72 3.11 -22.63
C TYR A 599 23.21 3.16 -22.36
N ARG A 600 22.42 3.61 -23.32
CA ARG A 600 20.95 3.56 -23.25
C ARG A 600 20.48 2.23 -23.84
N HIS A 601 19.83 1.44 -23.00
CA HIS A 601 19.26 0.13 -23.34
C HIS A 601 17.80 0.29 -23.76
N GLY A 602 17.04 -0.81 -23.77
CA GLY A 602 15.65 -0.84 -24.21
C GLY A 602 14.79 0.30 -23.64
N GLU A 603 13.77 0.66 -24.39
CA GLU A 603 12.81 1.70 -24.10
C GLU A 603 11.41 1.22 -24.47
N CYS A 604 10.40 1.81 -23.83
CA CYS A 604 9.00 1.49 -24.04
C CYS A 604 8.16 2.77 -23.99
N ALA A 605 7.45 3.07 -25.06
CA ALA A 605 6.41 4.09 -25.05
C ALA A 605 5.26 3.66 -24.11
N TYR A 606 4.85 4.56 -23.23
CA TYR A 606 3.77 4.34 -22.26
C TYR A 606 3.31 5.69 -21.71
N GLU A 607 2.02 5.99 -21.81
CA GLU A 607 1.46 7.27 -21.38
C GLU A 607 1.04 7.23 -19.91
N PHE A 608 1.87 7.81 -19.04
CA PHE A 608 1.61 7.93 -17.61
C PHE A 608 0.72 9.14 -17.31
N GLN A 609 -0.52 8.87 -16.92
CA GLN A 609 -1.41 9.87 -16.35
C GLN A 609 -0.82 10.48 -15.06
N PRO A 610 -0.72 11.82 -14.93
CA PRO A 610 -0.06 12.53 -13.82
C PRO A 610 -0.40 12.00 -12.42
N ASP A 611 -1.69 11.96 -12.08
CA ASP A 611 -2.15 11.69 -10.72
C ASP A 611 -2.55 10.22 -10.51
N ARG A 612 -2.26 9.34 -11.48
CA ARG A 612 -2.54 7.91 -11.37
C ARG A 612 -1.38 7.17 -10.72
N TRP A 613 -1.71 6.24 -9.83
CA TRP A 613 -0.74 5.32 -9.25
C TRP A 613 -0.36 4.22 -10.24
N TYR A 614 0.94 4.00 -10.41
CA TYR A 614 1.52 2.90 -11.16
C TYR A 614 2.50 2.12 -10.30
N THR A 615 2.58 0.80 -10.52
CA THR A 615 3.63 -0.04 -9.93
C THR A 615 4.69 -0.32 -10.97
N MET A 616 5.94 0.01 -10.69
CA MET A 616 7.09 -0.38 -11.51
C MET A 616 7.80 -1.58 -10.88
N THR A 617 7.99 -2.66 -11.64
CA THR A 617 8.85 -3.79 -11.25
C THR A 617 10.18 -3.69 -12.00
N VAL A 618 11.28 -3.71 -11.25
CA VAL A 618 12.64 -3.67 -11.77
C VAL A 618 13.40 -4.89 -11.28
N GLU A 619 13.83 -5.75 -12.20
CA GLU A 619 14.49 -7.00 -11.87
C GLU A 619 15.94 -6.98 -12.35
N PHE A 620 16.83 -7.50 -11.52
CA PHE A 620 18.23 -7.72 -11.84
C PHE A 620 18.60 -9.18 -11.59
N ILE A 621 19.18 -9.82 -12.60
CA ILE A 621 19.71 -11.18 -12.48
C ILE A 621 20.99 -11.31 -13.33
N GLY A 622 22.13 -11.48 -12.67
CA GLY A 622 23.44 -11.46 -13.34
C GLY A 622 23.65 -10.19 -14.16
N ASN A 623 23.94 -10.34 -15.46
CA ASN A 623 24.17 -9.21 -16.37
C ASN A 623 22.90 -8.68 -17.06
N GLN A 624 21.71 -9.11 -16.63
CA GLN A 624 20.43 -8.69 -17.21
C GLN A 624 19.65 -7.80 -16.26
N MET A 625 18.88 -6.91 -16.86
CA MET A 625 17.94 -6.05 -16.16
C MET A 625 16.68 -5.86 -17.00
N ILE A 626 15.52 -5.84 -16.34
CA ILE A 626 14.24 -5.45 -16.94
C ILE A 626 13.54 -4.46 -16.02
N ALA A 627 12.89 -3.46 -16.61
CA ALA A 627 11.98 -2.56 -15.94
C ALA A 627 10.63 -2.66 -16.67
N HIS A 628 9.53 -2.82 -15.95
CA HIS A 628 8.22 -3.03 -16.56
C HIS A 628 7.08 -2.63 -15.63
N VAL A 629 6.00 -2.13 -16.23
CA VAL A 629 4.76 -1.75 -15.55
C VAL A 629 3.67 -2.82 -15.71
N ASP A 630 3.78 -3.64 -16.75
CA ASP A 630 2.98 -4.84 -16.98
C ASP A 630 3.75 -5.84 -17.88
N ARG A 631 3.10 -6.94 -18.26
CA ARG A 631 3.73 -8.02 -19.05
C ARG A 631 4.04 -7.62 -20.50
N GLU A 632 3.43 -6.57 -21.04
CA GLU A 632 3.62 -6.10 -22.42
C GLU A 632 4.47 -4.82 -22.50
N HIS A 633 4.43 -3.96 -21.50
CA HIS A 633 5.18 -2.71 -21.47
C HIS A 633 6.43 -2.87 -20.62
N LEU A 634 7.56 -3.11 -21.30
CA LEU A 634 8.86 -3.38 -20.68
C LEU A 634 10.06 -2.78 -21.42
N ALA A 635 11.11 -2.47 -20.66
CA ALA A 635 12.43 -2.08 -21.13
C ALA A 635 13.46 -3.12 -20.65
N HIS A 636 14.26 -3.66 -21.57
CA HIS A 636 15.23 -4.71 -21.27
C HIS A 636 16.68 -4.26 -21.57
N ALA A 637 17.62 -4.70 -20.72
CA ALA A 637 19.03 -4.40 -20.82
C ALA A 637 19.87 -5.66 -20.56
N THR A 638 20.98 -5.79 -21.29
CA THR A 638 22.01 -6.80 -21.01
C THR A 638 23.37 -6.11 -21.09
N HIS A 639 24.08 -6.06 -19.95
CA HIS A 639 25.35 -5.37 -19.86
C HIS A 639 26.20 -5.91 -18.71
N PRO A 640 27.52 -6.16 -18.88
CA PRO A 640 28.38 -6.70 -17.82
C PRO A 640 28.38 -5.89 -16.51
N ILE A 641 28.23 -4.57 -16.59
CA ILE A 641 28.14 -3.68 -15.41
C ILE A 641 26.96 -4.01 -14.47
N LEU A 642 25.92 -4.68 -14.99
CA LEU A 642 24.73 -5.06 -14.21
C LEU A 642 25.02 -6.22 -13.25
N ASP A 643 26.05 -7.03 -13.52
CA ASP A 643 26.45 -8.17 -12.67
C ASP A 643 27.33 -7.75 -11.48
N LYS A 644 27.08 -6.56 -10.93
CA LYS A 644 27.82 -6.01 -9.79
C LYS A 644 26.96 -5.98 -8.54
N GLU A 645 27.62 -6.06 -7.40
CA GLU A 645 26.98 -5.76 -6.11
C GLU A 645 26.55 -4.29 -6.08
N ARG A 646 25.31 -4.07 -5.62
CA ARG A 646 24.71 -2.75 -5.49
C ARG A 646 24.82 -2.30 -4.04
N THR A 647 25.62 -1.27 -3.82
CA THR A 647 25.78 -0.57 -2.54
C THR A 647 25.29 0.88 -2.57
N TYR A 648 24.51 1.22 -3.61
CA TYR A 648 23.88 2.51 -3.79
C TYR A 648 22.45 2.31 -4.33
N PHE A 649 21.49 3.00 -3.73
CA PHE A 649 20.09 3.07 -4.15
C PHE A 649 19.59 4.49 -3.94
N ALA A 650 18.94 5.05 -4.94
CA ALA A 650 18.20 6.29 -4.78
C ALA A 650 17.03 6.43 -5.77
N PHE A 651 15.98 7.11 -5.35
CA PHE A 651 15.07 7.79 -6.27
C PHE A 651 15.58 9.20 -6.49
N GLN A 652 15.62 9.67 -7.73
CA GLN A 652 15.91 11.06 -8.08
C GLN A 652 14.72 11.63 -8.85
N VAL A 653 14.27 12.82 -8.46
CA VAL A 653 13.18 13.55 -9.12
C VAL A 653 13.69 14.90 -9.57
N ASP A 654 13.22 15.37 -10.73
CA ASP A 654 13.48 16.72 -11.25
C ASP A 654 12.84 17.81 -10.39
N ASP A 655 12.89 19.09 -10.75
CA ASP A 655 12.40 20.18 -9.90
C ASP A 655 10.90 20.16 -9.54
N GLN A 656 10.11 19.24 -10.09
CA GLN A 656 8.65 19.21 -9.96
C GLN A 656 8.13 18.19 -8.91
N PRO A 657 6.86 18.31 -8.47
CA PRO A 657 6.20 17.33 -7.62
C PRO A 657 6.17 15.91 -8.21
N ALA A 658 6.32 14.92 -7.32
CA ALA A 658 6.11 13.50 -7.56
C ALA A 658 5.78 12.80 -6.24
N ALA A 659 5.14 11.64 -6.31
CA ALA A 659 4.79 10.85 -5.13
C ALA A 659 5.23 9.39 -5.28
N PHE A 660 5.54 8.76 -4.15
CA PHE A 660 5.96 7.37 -4.03
C PHE A 660 5.23 6.68 -2.88
N ASP A 661 5.01 5.37 -3.04
CA ASP A 661 4.49 4.47 -2.02
C ASP A 661 5.06 3.06 -2.23
N ASN A 662 4.92 2.19 -1.23
CA ASN A 662 5.12 0.75 -1.30
C ASN A 662 6.46 0.37 -1.96
N ILE A 663 7.54 0.99 -1.50
CA ILE A 663 8.88 0.61 -1.96
C ILE A 663 9.15 -0.76 -1.36
N GLN A 664 9.55 -1.72 -2.19
CA GLN A 664 9.97 -3.05 -1.79
C GLN A 664 11.26 -3.41 -2.52
N ILE A 665 12.21 -3.95 -1.78
CA ILE A 665 13.46 -4.50 -2.30
C ILE A 665 13.52 -5.93 -1.79
N LEU A 666 13.54 -6.90 -2.70
CA LEU A 666 13.62 -8.31 -2.38
C LEU A 666 14.88 -8.89 -3.01
N ASN A 667 15.64 -9.65 -2.24
CA ASN A 667 16.68 -10.52 -2.82
C ASN A 667 16.02 -11.43 -3.86
N ALA A 668 16.72 -11.76 -4.93
CA ALA A 668 16.14 -12.54 -6.01
C ALA A 668 17.01 -13.73 -6.42
N GLY A 669 16.36 -14.78 -6.89
CA GLY A 669 16.99 -15.91 -7.57
C GLY A 669 16.58 -15.98 -9.03
N LYS A 670 17.17 -16.90 -9.80
CA LYS A 670 16.76 -17.14 -11.20
C LYS A 670 15.33 -17.70 -11.24
N HIS A 671 14.49 -17.14 -12.12
CA HIS A 671 13.12 -17.61 -12.30
C HIS A 671 13.07 -19.03 -12.90
N ARG A 672 12.20 -19.92 -12.41
CA ARG A 672 12.04 -21.29 -12.94
C ARG A 672 11.75 -21.32 -14.44
N ALA A 673 10.86 -20.45 -14.90
CA ALA A 673 10.50 -20.30 -16.32
C ALA A 673 11.35 -19.25 -17.07
N GLN A 674 12.53 -18.87 -16.55
CA GLN A 674 13.32 -17.76 -17.12
C GLN A 674 13.58 -17.93 -18.62
N SER A 675 13.88 -19.14 -19.11
CA SER A 675 14.15 -19.36 -20.54
C SER A 675 12.95 -18.99 -21.43
N ALA A 676 11.73 -19.38 -21.03
CA ALA A 676 10.50 -19.03 -21.74
C ALA A 676 10.18 -17.53 -21.61
N ASN A 677 10.34 -16.98 -20.42
CA ASN A 677 10.13 -15.55 -20.17
C ASN A 677 11.12 -14.67 -20.95
N VAL A 678 12.37 -15.07 -21.12
CA VAL A 678 13.35 -14.37 -21.95
C VAL A 678 12.93 -14.37 -23.42
N ALA A 679 12.32 -15.44 -23.92
CA ALA A 679 11.78 -15.47 -25.28
C ALA A 679 10.62 -14.46 -25.44
N HIS A 680 9.71 -14.39 -24.44
CA HIS A 680 8.65 -13.36 -24.39
C HIS A 680 9.22 -11.95 -24.31
N VAL A 681 10.17 -11.69 -23.41
CA VAL A 681 10.83 -10.38 -23.30
C VAL A 681 11.44 -9.95 -24.64
N LYS A 682 12.08 -10.88 -25.36
CA LYS A 682 12.64 -10.59 -26.69
C LYS A 682 11.58 -10.35 -27.75
N SER A 683 10.42 -11.02 -27.71
CA SER A 683 9.34 -10.79 -28.69
C SER A 683 8.62 -9.46 -28.47
N ILE A 684 8.61 -8.97 -27.23
CA ILE A 684 8.00 -7.70 -26.85
C ILE A 684 8.97 -6.52 -26.97
N ALA A 685 10.28 -6.74 -26.78
CA ALA A 685 11.28 -5.68 -26.86
C ALA A 685 11.21 -4.94 -28.21
N GLY A 686 10.90 -3.64 -28.16
CA GLY A 686 10.74 -2.78 -29.35
C GLY A 686 9.33 -2.71 -29.94
N LYS A 687 8.34 -3.41 -29.37
CA LYS A 687 6.93 -3.35 -29.81
C LYS A 687 6.29 -1.98 -29.60
N TYR A 688 6.76 -1.22 -28.62
CA TYR A 688 6.28 0.12 -28.28
C TYR A 688 7.42 1.15 -28.42
N PRO A 689 7.79 1.52 -29.66
CA PRO A 689 8.90 2.44 -29.89
C PRO A 689 8.52 3.88 -29.50
N VAL A 690 9.51 4.61 -28.99
CA VAL A 690 9.39 6.04 -28.68
C VAL A 690 9.80 6.84 -29.91
N GLU A 691 8.97 7.80 -30.33
CA GLU A 691 9.32 8.75 -31.39
C GLU A 691 10.45 9.69 -30.94
N LYS A 692 11.43 9.95 -31.81
CA LYS A 692 12.63 10.74 -31.47
C LYS A 692 12.93 11.75 -32.55
N SER A 693 13.39 12.93 -32.14
CA SER A 693 14.01 13.87 -33.07
C SER A 693 15.31 13.28 -33.66
N PRO A 694 15.72 13.68 -34.88
CA PRO A 694 17.02 13.29 -35.43
C PRO A 694 18.19 13.61 -34.47
N GLU A 695 18.10 14.72 -33.75
CA GLU A 695 19.08 15.17 -32.77
C GLU A 695 19.16 14.21 -31.58
N ASP A 696 18.02 13.79 -31.02
CA ASP A 696 17.97 12.82 -29.92
C ASP A 696 18.47 11.44 -30.34
N GLU A 697 18.03 10.96 -31.51
CA GLU A 697 18.50 9.69 -32.07
C GLU A 697 20.02 9.71 -32.27
N TYR A 698 20.56 10.81 -32.82
CA TYR A 698 21.99 11.00 -32.99
C TYR A 698 22.75 10.95 -31.66
N GLN A 699 22.29 11.66 -30.62
CA GLN A 699 22.98 11.67 -29.33
C GLN A 699 23.00 10.28 -28.68
N ILE A 700 21.86 9.59 -28.67
CA ILE A 700 21.72 8.25 -28.10
C ILE A 700 22.64 7.28 -28.84
N ARG A 701 22.54 7.27 -30.18
CA ARG A 701 23.28 6.34 -31.02
C ARG A 701 24.78 6.59 -30.94
N ARG A 702 25.22 7.84 -30.88
CA ARG A 702 26.63 8.20 -30.68
C ARG A 702 27.20 7.64 -29.38
N VAL A 703 26.46 7.78 -28.28
CA VAL A 703 26.86 7.27 -26.96
C VAL A 703 26.94 5.74 -26.96
N ASN A 704 25.93 5.08 -27.53
CA ASN A 704 25.89 3.62 -27.61
C ASN A 704 26.99 3.06 -28.52
N ALA A 705 27.23 3.66 -29.69
CA ALA A 705 28.30 3.27 -30.60
C ALA A 705 29.68 3.41 -29.95
N HIS A 706 29.90 4.47 -29.18
CA HIS A 706 31.15 4.68 -28.44
C HIS A 706 31.45 3.52 -27.48
N GLU A 707 30.51 3.15 -26.61
CA GLU A 707 30.68 2.01 -25.70
C GLU A 707 30.83 0.69 -26.48
N TRP A 708 29.97 0.44 -27.45
CA TRP A 708 29.96 -0.81 -28.21
C TRP A 708 31.29 -1.07 -28.92
N LEU A 709 31.81 -0.04 -29.60
CA LEU A 709 33.11 -0.09 -30.29
C LEU A 709 34.27 -0.13 -29.30
N TYR A 710 34.21 0.62 -28.19
CA TYR A 710 35.28 0.59 -27.18
C TYR A 710 35.47 -0.82 -26.62
N GLN A 711 34.37 -1.55 -26.35
CA GLN A 711 34.43 -2.92 -25.85
C GLN A 711 34.99 -3.92 -26.87
N ARG A 712 34.73 -3.72 -28.17
CA ARG A 712 34.93 -4.75 -29.20
C ARG A 712 36.07 -4.48 -30.18
N HIS A 713 36.44 -3.21 -30.39
CA HIS A 713 37.41 -2.79 -31.40
C HIS A 713 38.67 -2.23 -30.72
N PRO A 714 39.78 -2.98 -30.68
CA PRO A 714 41.04 -2.51 -30.12
C PRO A 714 41.56 -1.22 -30.77
N GLU A 715 41.33 -1.06 -32.08
CA GLU A 715 41.71 0.15 -32.83
C GLU A 715 40.95 1.39 -32.34
N TYR A 716 39.63 1.28 -32.18
CA TYR A 716 38.81 2.36 -31.64
C TYR A 716 39.22 2.69 -30.19
N ARG A 717 39.49 1.66 -29.39
CA ARG A 717 39.98 1.81 -28.01
C ARG A 717 41.29 2.60 -27.97
N ALA A 718 42.23 2.31 -28.87
CA ALA A 718 43.50 3.04 -28.98
C ALA A 718 43.27 4.51 -29.35
N LEU A 719 42.34 4.82 -30.26
CA LEU A 719 41.96 6.20 -30.60
C LEU A 719 41.37 6.95 -29.39
N VAL A 720 40.51 6.29 -28.61
CA VAL A 720 39.94 6.87 -27.38
C VAL A 720 41.03 7.12 -26.34
N GLN A 721 41.89 6.13 -26.08
CA GLN A 721 43.01 6.25 -25.16
C GLN A 721 43.96 7.38 -25.56
N LYS A 722 44.20 7.56 -26.87
CA LYS A 722 45.05 8.64 -27.36
C LYS A 722 44.49 10.03 -27.03
N VAL A 723 43.18 10.21 -27.17
CA VAL A 723 42.51 11.46 -26.78
C VAL A 723 42.62 11.68 -25.26
N ASP A 724 42.39 10.63 -24.47
CA ASP A 724 42.47 10.69 -23.00
C ASP A 724 43.90 11.02 -22.52
N GLU A 725 44.93 10.42 -23.14
CA GLU A 725 46.34 10.72 -22.90
C GLU A 725 46.67 12.19 -23.18
N LEU A 726 46.21 12.72 -24.32
CA LEU A 726 46.43 14.11 -24.69
C LEU A 726 45.69 15.07 -23.74
N ASP A 727 44.47 14.73 -23.32
CA ASP A 727 43.73 15.51 -22.32
C ASP A 727 44.41 15.46 -20.93
N ALA A 728 44.95 14.32 -20.53
CA ALA A 728 45.75 14.18 -19.32
C ALA A 728 47.06 14.98 -19.40
N LEU A 729 47.76 14.92 -20.54
CA LEU A 729 48.98 15.68 -20.79
C LEU A 729 48.72 17.19 -20.76
N LYS A 730 47.63 17.65 -21.39
CA LYS A 730 47.16 19.05 -21.31
C LYS A 730 46.98 19.50 -19.88
N LYS A 731 46.30 18.67 -19.06
CA LYS A 731 46.05 18.96 -17.65
C LYS A 731 47.35 18.97 -16.84
N LYS A 732 48.30 18.09 -17.14
CA LYS A 732 49.60 17.99 -16.48
C LYS A 732 50.53 19.16 -16.81
N GLN A 733 50.61 19.55 -18.08
CA GLN A 733 51.47 20.65 -18.54
C GLN A 733 50.90 22.03 -18.16
N PHE A 734 49.57 22.17 -18.17
CA PHE A 734 48.90 23.45 -17.94
C PHE A 734 47.86 23.36 -16.80
N PRO A 735 48.27 22.99 -15.57
CA PRO A 735 47.35 22.73 -14.47
C PRO A 735 46.56 23.97 -14.04
N ALA A 736 47.15 25.17 -14.16
CA ALA A 736 46.48 26.44 -13.86
C ALA A 736 45.32 26.77 -14.81
N ALA A 737 45.30 26.19 -16.02
CA ALA A 737 44.27 26.41 -17.03
C ALA A 737 43.26 25.26 -17.15
N PHE A 738 43.65 24.02 -16.79
CA PHE A 738 42.80 22.83 -17.02
C PHE A 738 42.54 21.94 -15.80
N SER A 739 43.04 22.30 -14.60
CA SER A 739 42.58 21.63 -13.37
C SER A 739 41.10 21.93 -13.11
N SER A 740 40.34 20.90 -12.73
CA SER A 740 38.91 21.05 -12.41
C SER A 740 38.71 21.88 -11.13
N ASN A 741 37.52 22.46 -10.94
CA ASN A 741 37.17 23.12 -9.68
C ASN A 741 37.26 22.13 -8.51
N LYS A 742 36.93 20.85 -8.72
CA LYS A 742 37.11 19.79 -7.72
C LYS A 742 38.58 19.65 -7.28
N ASP A 743 39.52 19.62 -8.22
CA ASP A 743 40.95 19.52 -7.91
C ASP A 743 41.46 20.76 -7.14
N ARG A 744 41.01 21.94 -7.54
CA ARG A 744 41.36 23.20 -6.87
C ARG A 744 40.77 23.28 -5.47
N LYS A 745 39.49 22.93 -5.31
CA LYS A 745 38.81 22.84 -4.01
C LYS A 745 39.47 21.80 -3.10
N LYS A 746 39.97 20.67 -3.63
CA LYS A 746 40.74 19.69 -2.84
C LYS A 746 42.03 20.31 -2.28
N LYS A 747 42.73 21.13 -3.06
CA LYS A 747 43.91 21.89 -2.58
C LYS A 747 43.52 22.91 -1.51
N ILE A 748 42.43 23.66 -1.72
CA ILE A 748 41.88 24.59 -0.72
C ILE A 748 41.51 23.86 0.57
N GLN A 749 40.88 22.69 0.48
CA GLN A 749 40.49 21.88 1.64
C GLN A 749 41.72 21.33 2.39
N THR A 750 42.76 20.92 1.66
CA THR A 750 44.04 20.50 2.25
C THR A 750 44.68 21.66 3.01
N LEU A 751 44.69 22.86 2.40
CA LEU A 751 45.19 24.08 3.02
C LEU A 751 44.36 24.48 4.25
N ARG A 752 43.03 24.35 4.19
CA ARG A 752 42.12 24.57 5.33
C ARG A 752 42.43 23.61 6.48
N ARG A 753 42.66 22.32 6.20
CA ARG A 753 43.06 21.33 7.22
C ARG A 753 44.41 21.70 7.86
N LYS A 754 45.37 22.14 7.05
CA LYS A 754 46.67 22.61 7.51
C LYS A 754 46.54 23.79 8.47
N TYR A 755 45.85 24.87 8.07
CA TYR A 755 45.60 26.02 8.97
C TYR A 755 44.81 25.61 10.23
N HIS A 756 43.84 24.70 10.10
CA HIS A 756 43.12 24.18 11.25
C HIS A 756 44.01 23.41 12.23
N GLN A 757 45.10 22.80 11.80
CA GLN A 757 46.02 22.09 12.68
C GLN A 757 47.09 23.02 13.27
N GLU A 758 47.67 23.86 12.42
CA GLU A 758 48.93 24.57 12.67
C GLU A 758 48.76 26.05 13.05
N ASP A 759 47.63 26.69 12.73
CA ASP A 759 47.44 28.14 12.90
C ASP A 759 46.44 28.47 14.04
N PRO A 760 46.93 28.97 15.19
CA PRO A 760 46.08 29.34 16.32
C PRO A 760 45.07 30.45 16.01
N ASN A 761 45.45 31.43 15.17
CA ASN A 761 44.58 32.53 14.78
C ASN A 761 43.42 32.02 13.90
N PHE A 762 43.70 31.10 12.98
CA PHE A 762 42.65 30.44 12.19
C PHE A 762 41.66 29.67 13.09
N LYS A 763 42.15 28.90 14.07
CA LYS A 763 41.30 28.19 15.04
C LYS A 763 40.40 29.16 15.81
N GLN A 764 40.96 30.27 16.29
CA GLN A 764 40.21 31.26 17.07
C GLN A 764 39.10 31.92 16.24
N LEU A 765 39.42 32.34 15.01
CA LEU A 765 38.43 32.95 14.10
C LEU A 765 37.35 31.95 13.68
N LEU A 766 37.72 30.69 13.40
CA LEU A 766 36.76 29.62 13.10
C LEU A 766 35.86 29.29 14.30
N GLN A 767 36.40 29.30 15.53
CA GLN A 767 35.58 29.14 16.73
C GLN A 767 34.64 30.33 16.95
N ALA A 768 35.05 31.55 16.60
CA ALA A 768 34.20 32.73 16.64
C ALA A 768 33.02 32.61 15.66
N THR A 769 33.24 32.13 14.43
CA THR A 769 32.14 31.89 13.48
C THR A 769 31.20 30.80 13.97
N HIS A 770 31.72 29.69 14.50
CA HIS A 770 30.88 28.63 15.09
C HIS A 770 30.07 29.12 16.29
N ARG A 771 30.63 29.98 17.14
CA ARG A 771 29.90 30.59 18.27
C ARG A 771 28.76 31.49 17.78
N ALA A 772 29.02 32.34 16.80
CA ALA A 772 28.00 33.23 16.23
C ALA A 772 26.87 32.43 15.54
N SER A 773 27.21 31.40 14.77
CA SER A 773 26.21 30.50 14.17
C SER A 773 25.35 29.78 15.21
N ARG A 774 25.95 29.26 16.29
CA ARG A 774 25.19 28.61 17.37
C ARG A 774 24.27 29.58 18.11
N ALA A 775 24.69 30.83 18.31
CA ALA A 775 23.85 31.84 18.93
C ALA A 775 22.61 32.17 18.07
N LEU A 776 22.79 32.26 16.75
CA LEU A 776 21.68 32.43 15.80
C LEU A 776 20.74 31.22 15.80
N ASP A 777 21.28 30.01 15.71
CA ASP A 777 20.47 28.79 15.71
C ASP A 777 19.71 28.62 17.04
N ALA A 778 20.35 28.92 18.18
CA ALA A 778 19.70 28.89 19.49
C ALA A 778 18.57 29.93 19.62
N TYR A 779 18.74 31.13 19.04
CA TYR A 779 17.68 32.13 18.99
C TYR A 779 16.47 31.62 18.19
N LEU A 780 16.71 31.02 17.01
CA LEU A 780 15.64 30.48 16.16
C LEU A 780 14.93 29.28 16.81
N ILE A 781 15.68 28.37 17.44
CA ILE A 781 15.10 27.26 18.22
C ILE A 781 14.27 27.81 19.39
N GLY A 782 14.70 28.90 20.03
CA GLY A 782 13.93 29.56 21.08
C GLY A 782 12.60 30.16 20.59
N GLN A 783 12.48 30.54 19.31
CA GLN A 783 11.22 31.00 18.72
C GLN A 783 10.26 29.84 18.36
N SER A 784 10.80 28.64 18.15
CA SER A 784 10.05 27.43 17.80
C SER A 784 10.69 26.19 18.46
N PRO A 785 10.46 25.98 19.77
CA PRO A 785 11.13 24.94 20.57
C PRO A 785 10.93 23.51 20.05
N GLU A 786 9.84 23.24 19.34
CA GLU A 786 9.50 21.96 18.74
C GLU A 786 10.54 21.46 17.72
N ILE A 787 11.30 22.37 17.10
CA ILE A 787 12.34 22.04 16.11
C ILE A 787 13.54 21.36 16.76
N ASP A 788 13.76 21.53 18.08
CA ASP A 788 14.92 20.97 18.75
C ASP A 788 14.93 19.43 18.69
N ASN A 789 13.73 18.84 18.70
CA ASN A 789 13.47 17.40 18.63
C ASN A 789 13.48 16.83 17.21
N TYR A 790 13.65 17.65 16.16
CA TYR A 790 13.62 17.16 14.79
C TYR A 790 14.88 16.37 14.44
N PRO A 791 14.77 15.30 13.61
CA PRO A 791 15.93 14.69 12.98
C PRO A 791 16.80 15.73 12.25
N ASN A 792 18.13 15.57 12.28
CA ASN A 792 19.09 16.58 11.80
C ASN A 792 18.80 17.18 10.41
N SER A 793 18.28 16.38 9.47
CA SER A 793 17.90 16.84 8.12
C SER A 793 16.69 17.79 8.15
N ARG A 794 15.62 17.42 8.87
CA ARG A 794 14.43 18.26 9.08
C ARG A 794 14.74 19.50 9.89
N LYS A 795 15.57 19.37 10.93
CA LYS A 795 16.01 20.48 11.77
C LYS A 795 16.68 21.57 10.93
N LYS A 796 17.57 21.18 10.02
CA LYS A 796 18.26 22.12 9.12
C LYS A 796 17.29 22.86 8.18
N ALA A 797 16.36 22.16 7.56
CA ALA A 797 15.37 22.77 6.67
C ALA A 797 14.41 23.70 7.44
N ALA A 798 13.97 23.29 8.63
CA ALA A 798 13.12 24.10 9.50
C ALA A 798 13.83 25.39 9.96
N LEU A 799 15.10 25.30 10.36
CA LEU A 799 15.92 26.47 10.68
C LEU A 799 16.06 27.41 9.47
N GLU A 800 16.19 26.89 8.26
CA GLU A 800 16.28 27.71 7.04
C GLU A 800 14.96 28.46 6.75
N ARG A 801 13.81 27.82 6.99
CA ARG A 801 12.50 28.48 6.89
C ARG A 801 12.34 29.58 7.93
N LEU A 802 12.70 29.31 9.19
CA LEU A 802 12.67 30.31 10.25
C LEU A 802 13.58 31.51 9.96
N ARG A 803 14.77 31.26 9.39
CA ARG A 803 15.66 32.34 8.94
C ARG A 803 14.97 33.29 7.96
N ARG A 804 14.14 32.77 7.05
CA ARG A 804 13.36 33.60 6.10
C ARG A 804 12.22 34.35 6.80
N GLN A 805 11.54 33.70 7.74
CA GLN A 805 10.42 34.32 8.47
C GLN A 805 10.88 35.44 9.41
N HIS A 806 12.08 35.34 9.99
CA HIS A 806 12.59 36.30 10.97
C HIS A 806 13.54 37.36 10.38
N GLN A 807 13.68 37.47 9.04
CA GLN A 807 14.63 38.40 8.41
C GLN A 807 14.46 39.86 8.84
N ASP A 808 13.23 40.28 9.11
CA ASP A 808 12.93 41.67 9.50
C ASP A 808 13.06 41.91 11.02
N ASN A 809 13.17 40.84 11.82
CA ASN A 809 13.29 40.95 13.28
C ASN A 809 14.65 41.54 13.67
N LYS A 810 14.64 42.54 14.58
CA LYS A 810 15.85 43.24 15.01
C LYS A 810 16.88 42.32 15.68
N ALA A 811 16.45 41.45 16.61
CA ALA A 811 17.35 40.53 17.31
C ALA A 811 17.98 39.51 16.35
N TYR A 812 17.21 39.04 15.36
CA TYR A 812 17.73 38.20 14.29
C TYR A 812 18.79 38.95 13.45
N ARG A 813 18.48 40.19 13.01
CA ARG A 813 19.41 41.01 12.23
C ARG A 813 20.72 41.28 12.96
N ASP A 814 20.68 41.55 14.26
CA ASP A 814 21.88 41.79 15.08
C ASP A 814 22.75 40.53 15.19
N LEU A 815 22.14 39.35 15.41
CA LEU A 815 22.85 38.07 15.46
C LEU A 815 23.40 37.65 14.09
N GLU A 816 22.64 37.88 13.02
CA GLU A 816 23.08 37.62 11.66
C GLU A 816 24.21 38.56 11.25
N ALA A 817 24.15 39.84 11.63
CA ALA A 817 25.26 40.80 11.45
C ALA A 817 26.52 40.36 12.22
N ALA A 818 26.38 39.87 13.45
CA ALA A 818 27.51 39.32 14.21
C ALA A 818 28.10 38.06 13.55
N ARG A 819 27.25 37.17 13.01
CA ARG A 819 27.68 35.99 12.24
C ARG A 819 28.42 36.39 10.97
N GLN A 820 27.88 37.34 10.21
CA GLN A 820 28.50 37.87 9.00
C GLN A 820 29.83 38.56 9.30
N ALA A 821 29.90 39.38 10.35
CA ALA A 821 31.14 40.03 10.75
C ALA A 821 32.23 39.02 11.17
N ALA A 822 31.87 37.97 11.92
CA ALA A 822 32.79 36.90 12.26
C ALA A 822 33.28 36.15 11.01
N GLN A 823 32.37 35.86 10.07
CA GLN A 823 32.68 35.19 8.81
C GLN A 823 33.60 36.06 7.94
N GLN A 824 33.30 37.36 7.81
CA GLN A 824 34.10 38.32 7.04
C GLN A 824 35.51 38.48 7.60
N LYS A 825 35.67 38.49 8.93
CA LYS A 825 37.01 38.49 9.57
C LYS A 825 37.81 37.25 9.19
N LEU A 826 37.18 36.07 9.19
CA LEU A 826 37.82 34.81 8.80
C LEU A 826 38.17 34.80 7.31
N GLU A 827 37.28 35.28 6.44
CA GLU A 827 37.50 35.36 4.99
C GLU A 827 38.60 36.36 4.63
N SER A 828 38.64 37.51 5.30
CA SER A 828 39.65 38.56 5.07
C SER A 828 41.04 38.13 5.55
N ALA A 829 41.13 37.38 6.66
CA ALA A 829 42.39 36.86 7.16
C ALA A 829 42.94 35.70 6.30
N TYR A 830 42.06 34.92 5.66
CA TYR A 830 42.43 33.74 4.86
C TYR A 830 41.75 33.69 3.49
N PRO A 831 41.93 34.71 2.62
CA PRO A 831 41.16 34.85 1.37
C PRO A 831 41.35 33.66 0.41
N ARG A 832 42.51 33.00 0.47
CA ARG A 832 42.80 31.79 -0.33
C ARG A 832 41.94 30.58 0.04
N LEU A 833 41.27 30.59 1.19
CA LEU A 833 40.39 29.51 1.63
C LEU A 833 38.93 29.69 1.19
N PHE A 834 38.56 30.88 0.72
CA PHE A 834 37.18 31.27 0.44
C PHE A 834 37.06 31.82 -0.99
N VAL A 835 37.46 30.99 -1.96
CA VAL A 835 37.37 31.33 -3.39
C VAL A 835 36.08 30.77 -3.97
N SER A 836 35.24 31.64 -4.56
CA SER A 836 33.99 31.23 -5.21
C SER A 836 34.23 30.40 -6.48
N ASP A 837 33.23 29.61 -6.89
CA ASP A 837 33.30 28.89 -8.16
C ASP A 837 33.44 29.85 -9.36
N GLU A 838 32.82 31.03 -9.27
CA GLU A 838 32.95 32.08 -10.27
C GLU A 838 34.38 32.61 -10.37
N ALA A 839 35.02 32.93 -9.25
CA ALA A 839 36.42 33.38 -9.22
C ALA A 839 37.39 32.30 -9.72
N LEU A 840 37.16 31.02 -9.35
CA LEU A 840 37.93 29.89 -9.88
C LEU A 840 37.76 29.75 -11.40
N ASN A 841 36.53 29.92 -11.91
CA ASN A 841 36.21 29.85 -13.33
C ASN A 841 36.80 31.04 -14.11
N GLN A 842 36.75 32.25 -13.56
CA GLN A 842 37.33 33.45 -14.16
C GLN A 842 38.85 33.33 -14.23
N SER A 843 39.50 32.96 -13.13
CA SER A 843 40.94 32.67 -13.09
C SER A 843 41.31 31.60 -14.12
N ARG A 844 40.50 30.54 -14.26
CA ARG A 844 40.71 29.51 -15.29
C ARG A 844 40.62 30.10 -16.71
N LYS A 845 39.60 30.89 -17.01
CA LYS A 845 39.42 31.55 -18.32
C LYS A 845 40.59 32.48 -18.65
N GLU A 846 41.09 33.24 -17.67
CA GLU A 846 42.26 34.10 -17.84
C GLU A 846 43.53 33.30 -18.13
N GLN A 847 43.77 32.21 -17.40
CA GLN A 847 44.91 31.32 -17.66
C GLN A 847 44.80 30.66 -19.04
N GLN A 848 43.61 30.28 -19.47
CA GLN A 848 43.37 29.77 -20.83
C GLN A 848 43.64 30.82 -21.91
N ARG A 849 43.24 32.08 -21.69
CA ARG A 849 43.54 33.20 -22.61
C ARG A 849 45.04 33.42 -22.76
N LYS A 850 45.81 33.35 -21.66
CA LYS A 850 47.27 33.47 -21.69
C LYS A 850 47.96 32.35 -22.48
N LEU A 851 47.32 31.18 -22.59
CA LEU A 851 47.84 30.06 -23.36
C LEU A 851 47.51 30.12 -24.86
N LYS A 852 46.65 31.06 -25.30
CA LYS A 852 46.16 31.12 -26.68
C LYS A 852 47.30 31.14 -27.71
N ASP A 853 48.41 31.78 -27.38
CA ASP A 853 49.59 31.90 -28.25
C ASP A 853 50.79 31.04 -27.84
N ASN A 854 50.64 30.19 -26.82
CA ASN A 854 51.69 29.27 -26.40
C ASN A 854 51.89 28.16 -27.48
N PRO A 855 53.10 27.99 -28.05
CA PRO A 855 53.36 27.01 -29.10
C PRO A 855 53.11 25.56 -28.70
N ASP A 856 53.49 25.16 -27.48
CA ASP A 856 53.28 23.81 -26.96
C ASP A 856 51.80 23.51 -26.78
N TYR A 857 51.02 24.49 -26.31
CA TYR A 857 49.58 24.38 -26.21
C TYR A 857 48.90 24.26 -27.57
N LYS A 858 49.31 25.07 -28.56
CA LYS A 858 48.79 24.98 -29.95
C LYS A 858 49.09 23.60 -30.56
N LYS A 859 50.30 23.10 -30.39
CA LYS A 859 50.71 21.75 -30.84
C LYS A 859 49.85 20.66 -30.21
N LEU A 860 49.65 20.72 -28.89
CA LEU A 860 48.85 19.74 -28.17
C LEU A 860 47.37 19.81 -28.55
N GLN A 861 46.82 21.01 -28.77
CA GLN A 861 45.47 21.20 -29.31
C GLN A 861 45.32 20.61 -30.72
N ALA A 862 46.28 20.84 -31.61
CA ALA A 862 46.25 20.29 -32.97
C ALA A 862 46.26 18.75 -32.95
N GLN A 863 47.16 18.14 -32.17
CA GLN A 863 47.23 16.68 -31.99
C GLN A 863 45.94 16.11 -31.40
N ARG A 864 45.34 16.82 -30.44
CA ARG A 864 44.05 16.43 -29.85
C ARG A 864 42.91 16.53 -30.86
N ALA A 865 42.86 17.61 -31.64
CA ALA A 865 41.83 17.81 -32.65
C ALA A 865 41.92 16.74 -33.76
N GLU A 866 43.13 16.40 -34.20
CA GLU A 866 43.37 15.30 -35.14
C GLU A 866 42.93 13.96 -34.57
N SER A 867 43.34 13.62 -33.34
CA SER A 867 42.93 12.37 -32.67
C SER A 867 41.42 12.30 -32.47
N HIS A 868 40.77 13.43 -32.16
CA HIS A 868 39.32 13.51 -32.05
C HIS A 868 38.63 13.28 -33.40
N ARG A 869 39.11 13.89 -34.48
CA ARG A 869 38.57 13.67 -35.83
C ARG A 869 38.74 12.22 -36.28
N ALA A 870 39.89 11.60 -35.99
CA ALA A 870 40.11 10.19 -36.29
C ALA A 870 39.13 9.28 -35.54
N ARG A 871 38.90 9.54 -34.24
CA ARG A 871 37.90 8.84 -33.42
C ARG A 871 36.48 9.01 -33.98
N GLU A 872 36.11 10.22 -34.36
CA GLU A 872 34.79 10.55 -34.87
C GLU A 872 34.54 9.97 -36.27
N ALA A 873 35.55 10.03 -37.15
CA ALA A 873 35.52 9.35 -38.44
C ALA A 873 35.35 7.83 -38.28
N TYR A 874 36.03 7.22 -37.29
CA TYR A 874 35.86 5.80 -36.99
C TYR A 874 34.44 5.47 -36.54
N LEU A 875 33.81 6.33 -35.71
CA LEU A 875 32.41 6.16 -35.32
C LEU A 875 31.49 6.14 -36.56
N PHE A 876 31.62 7.13 -37.44
CA PHE A 876 30.77 7.26 -38.63
C PHE A 876 31.01 6.15 -39.66
N ALA A 877 32.25 5.68 -39.80
CA ALA A 877 32.58 4.57 -40.69
C ALA A 877 32.01 3.22 -40.21
N ASN A 878 31.75 3.07 -38.91
CA ASN A 878 31.23 1.84 -38.31
C ASN A 878 29.74 1.93 -37.93
N ASP A 879 29.09 3.09 -38.17
CA ASP A 879 27.67 3.29 -37.92
C ASP A 879 27.06 4.23 -38.98
N ASN A 880 26.55 3.62 -40.06
CA ASN A 880 26.01 4.34 -41.21
C ASN A 880 24.87 5.30 -40.85
N ARG A 881 23.93 4.84 -40.01
CA ARG A 881 22.78 5.67 -39.62
C ARG A 881 23.19 6.78 -38.66
N LEU A 882 24.21 6.58 -37.82
CA LEU A 882 24.79 7.70 -37.06
C LEU A 882 25.38 8.78 -38.00
N ALA A 883 26.01 8.37 -39.09
CA ALA A 883 26.53 9.29 -40.11
C ALA A 883 25.41 10.01 -40.89
N GLU A 884 24.33 9.30 -41.24
CA GLU A 884 23.14 9.89 -41.87
C GLU A 884 22.48 10.93 -40.97
N LEU A 885 22.25 10.59 -39.70
CA LEU A 885 21.67 11.52 -38.73
C LEU A 885 22.53 12.79 -38.58
N LYS A 886 23.87 12.64 -38.60
CA LYS A 886 24.77 13.79 -38.56
C LYS A 886 24.57 14.72 -39.76
N LYS A 887 24.45 14.15 -40.97
CA LYS A 887 24.17 14.94 -42.19
C LYS A 887 22.83 15.66 -42.11
N LEU A 888 21.77 14.96 -41.68
CA LEU A 888 20.44 15.54 -41.51
C LEU A 888 20.42 16.71 -40.53
N ILE A 889 21.23 16.64 -39.46
CA ILE A 889 21.37 17.73 -38.48
C ILE A 889 22.18 18.89 -39.06
N ASP A 890 23.21 18.62 -39.87
CA ASP A 890 24.05 19.65 -40.48
C ASP A 890 23.37 20.37 -41.66
N GLU A 891 22.34 19.76 -42.25
CA GLU A 891 21.52 20.31 -43.35
C GLU A 891 20.36 21.21 -42.86
N LYS A 892 20.00 21.15 -41.58
CA LYS A 892 19.00 22.02 -40.92
C LYS A 892 19.66 23.24 -40.28
#